data_AF-A0AAT9T705-F1
#
_entry.id   AF-A0AAT9T705-F1
#
_cell.length_a   1.000
_cell.length_b   1.000
_cell.length_c   1.000
_cell.angle_alpha   90.00
_cell.angle_beta   90.00
_cell.angle_gamma   90.00
#
_symmetry.space_group_name_H-M   'P 1'
#
loop_
_entity.id
_entity.type
_entity.pdbx_description
1 polymer ?
#
loop_
_entity_poly.entity_id
_entity_poly.type
_entity_poly.pdbx_seq_one_letter_code
_entity_poly.pdbx_strand_id
1 'polypeptide(L)'
;MSGSPTNGPAENGPGETSFAALRGQLHEAATAFADGPDALEGILLGMVDDVDRAVREPLEIFPVCHHSPASALAMARRLREKQPKVVYLELCEDMAPLLDELRNCRLPVAVQAFASDIDGFPAEWAPLSVVAPITEASAEYQAIAYALDTPGVELVLVDRSSDHVFQWDSRHGERAPEGVAAPVDGSPEPEAALHGEAVGVEIGDLRPRFAELEEHLLRHGKVRHWSEWWHQYVEIPLGDSDHAAYRQVMFLVGSLFRRLAPGDGERLRVDEDRERYMWTRMREHLASSGVDPEDCLYVCGAFHAASRVEEFGVAGGGSYPISPRSGTTWQHGLIPSSHAAIEAQFGLASGSVSIAATQWAKNLARTRVQPYRLAGQDGAKKPRTPKKAAPATPAPPPEAAADRLSGFLRRPPVLDTLDEAELLGWSVDIVRAARRSGYLASTADAIAVFETSILLAGMRDRAKPTPYDFQDAAITCIEKDSVPGRRDVRRLVEIMMGGDRIGRVGYDALPPLARDVHDRLAPLELKLQQRGVQRALLDMGSRPELGACSDVLWMLRRLMPHGTARPIMGERKLGERSIQESWDLALGTHQRALIELGYEGVSIEQVLEQRLRRDAYGPRATTAVVLAAVEDATLYLRSRRLADELGTRALEVLSAERTVDGAPEVLRRVRGLLAYYRTGEPVLPPWVESFVKTGYAHYCTLLPTAFTDEDVTAGQVAAMLGFLFGMEGLALSLGCDRAQLELAVAQSRPTDPERTALLWAAQVQLGVLSRAELRERCGELLANPMVVPAYPRYLSGFVHALVPVPGLADVVVEAVSNAFGRLPDPVLLPWLPTLLTTLRAGAADLAPLLIREAGRIFPARLTALDAWVPPWREAPEAGAPEAVRAQAAGGGNRGAALLFTHPGTLDAAAELLGCDGSWAAPGEGPAEPGGAVLTARHPDTATAWESLLAGA
;
A
#
# COMPACT_ATOMS: atom_id res chain seq x y z
N MET A 1 -26.53 52.89 -65.03
CA MET A 1 -25.19 53.37 -64.69
C MET A 1 -25.22 53.92 -63.27
N SER A 2 -24.75 53.16 -62.30
CA SER A 2 -24.39 53.63 -60.95
C SER A 2 -23.58 52.50 -60.30
N GLY A 3 -22.27 52.65 -60.29
CA GLY A 3 -21.32 51.65 -59.80
C GLY A 3 -21.25 51.61 -58.28
N SER A 4 -21.23 50.39 -57.74
CA SER A 4 -20.88 50.09 -56.36
C SER A 4 -19.38 50.32 -56.10
N PRO A 5 -18.97 50.88 -54.95
CA PRO A 5 -17.58 50.83 -54.54
C PRO A 5 -17.32 49.50 -53.80
N THR A 6 -16.40 48.72 -54.35
CA THR A 6 -15.76 47.57 -53.71
C THR A 6 -14.71 48.08 -52.72
N ASN A 7 -14.95 47.95 -51.42
CA ASN A 7 -13.91 48.09 -50.41
C ASN A 7 -13.13 46.77 -50.32
N GLY A 8 -11.95 46.73 -50.94
CA GLY A 8 -10.94 45.70 -50.65
C GLY A 8 -10.28 45.95 -49.29
N PRO A 9 -9.70 44.93 -48.65
CA PRO A 9 -8.93 45.11 -47.43
C PRO A 9 -7.65 45.91 -47.74
N ALA A 10 -7.36 46.92 -46.91
CA ALA A 10 -6.11 47.66 -47.00
C ALA A 10 -4.95 46.75 -46.55
N GLU A 11 -3.92 46.62 -47.39
CA GLU A 11 -2.64 46.03 -47.01
C GLU A 11 -1.94 46.97 -46.01
N ASN A 12 -1.63 46.45 -44.82
CA ASN A 12 -0.85 47.17 -43.81
C ASN A 12 0.59 47.38 -44.30
N GLY A 13 1.14 48.58 -44.07
CA GLY A 13 2.53 48.90 -44.41
C GLY A 13 3.55 48.15 -43.53
N PRO A 14 4.82 48.02 -43.99
CA PRO A 14 5.85 47.33 -43.23
C PRO A 14 6.21 48.14 -41.97
N GLY A 15 5.68 47.73 -40.82
CA GLY A 15 5.92 48.35 -39.52
C GLY A 15 4.67 48.54 -38.66
N GLU A 16 3.46 48.44 -39.23
CA GLU A 16 2.22 48.49 -38.45
C GLU A 16 1.94 47.13 -37.81
N THR A 17 1.74 47.14 -36.49
CA THR A 17 1.41 45.95 -35.74
C THR A 17 -0.02 45.48 -36.06
N SER A 18 -0.24 44.19 -36.27
CA SER A 18 -1.56 43.65 -36.66
C SER A 18 -2.70 43.94 -35.68
N PHE A 19 -2.41 44.25 -34.42
CA PHE A 19 -3.38 44.50 -33.34
C PHE A 19 -3.56 45.99 -32.97
N ALA A 20 -3.13 46.94 -33.82
CA ALA A 20 -3.18 48.38 -33.50
C ALA A 20 -4.59 48.88 -33.11
N ALA A 21 -5.63 48.41 -33.82
CA ALA A 21 -7.01 48.78 -33.53
C ALA A 21 -7.50 48.24 -32.17
N LEU A 22 -7.13 47.01 -31.80
CA LEU A 22 -7.46 46.42 -30.51
C LEU A 22 -6.77 47.17 -29.36
N ARG A 23 -5.48 47.53 -29.54
CA ARG A 23 -4.74 48.35 -28.58
C ARG A 23 -5.42 49.68 -28.31
N GLY A 24 -5.86 50.39 -29.36
CA GLY A 24 -6.60 51.64 -29.20
C GLY A 24 -7.87 51.47 -28.36
N GLN A 25 -8.66 50.42 -28.61
CA GLN A 25 -9.89 50.15 -27.84
C GLN A 25 -9.62 49.82 -26.37
N LEU A 26 -8.58 49.04 -26.09
CA LEU A 26 -8.21 48.69 -24.72
C LEU A 26 -7.64 49.89 -23.96
N HIS A 27 -6.91 50.77 -24.63
CA HIS A 27 -6.43 52.03 -24.05
C HIS A 27 -7.59 52.96 -23.69
N GLU A 28 -8.55 53.13 -24.61
CA GLU A 28 -9.78 53.91 -24.34
C GLU A 28 -10.58 53.34 -23.17
N ALA A 29 -10.72 52.01 -23.11
CA ALA A 29 -11.38 51.32 -22.00
C ALA A 29 -10.64 51.55 -20.68
N ALA A 30 -9.32 51.34 -20.64
CA ALA A 30 -8.51 51.57 -19.44
C ALA A 30 -8.67 53.01 -18.93
N THR A 31 -8.65 54.00 -19.85
CA THR A 31 -8.84 55.41 -19.55
C THR A 31 -10.23 55.70 -18.98
N ALA A 32 -11.28 55.05 -19.51
CA ALA A 32 -12.66 55.25 -19.05
C ALA A 32 -12.92 54.68 -17.64
N PHE A 33 -12.17 53.65 -17.22
CA PHE A 33 -12.26 53.04 -15.89
C PHE A 33 -11.34 53.70 -14.84
N ALA A 34 -10.63 54.78 -15.19
CA ALA A 34 -9.59 55.37 -14.35
C ALA A 34 -10.14 56.30 -13.25
N ASP A 35 -10.31 55.73 -12.04
CA ASP A 35 -10.17 56.42 -10.74
C ASP A 35 -8.99 55.82 -9.92
N GLY A 36 -8.00 55.19 -10.60
CA GLY A 36 -6.84 54.53 -9.99
C GLY A 36 -5.68 54.29 -11.00
N PRO A 37 -4.47 53.91 -10.52
CA PRO A 37 -3.19 54.11 -11.25
C PRO A 37 -3.04 53.24 -12.50
N ASP A 38 -2.12 53.63 -13.40
CA ASP A 38 -1.65 53.06 -14.69
C ASP A 38 -1.55 51.52 -14.85
N ALA A 39 -1.83 50.75 -13.79
CA ALA A 39 -1.77 49.30 -13.73
C ALA A 39 -2.80 48.60 -14.65
N LEU A 40 -4.04 49.09 -14.75
CA LEU A 40 -5.05 48.46 -15.62
C LEU A 40 -4.65 48.55 -17.09
N GLU A 41 -4.16 49.72 -17.51
CA GLU A 41 -3.64 49.93 -18.86
C GLU A 41 -2.45 49.00 -19.14
N GLY A 42 -1.48 48.93 -18.22
CA GLY A 42 -0.33 48.03 -18.35
C GLY A 42 -0.70 46.54 -18.41
N ILE A 43 -1.81 46.13 -17.79
CA ILE A 43 -2.34 44.77 -17.92
C ILE A 43 -2.96 44.57 -19.31
N LEU A 44 -3.92 45.42 -19.69
CA LEU A 44 -4.69 45.27 -20.93
C LEU A 44 -3.82 45.36 -22.19
N LEU A 45 -2.97 46.38 -22.28
CA LEU A 45 -2.08 46.56 -23.43
C LEU A 45 -1.02 45.46 -23.47
N GLY A 46 -0.44 45.14 -22.32
CA GLY A 46 0.61 44.14 -22.26
C GLY A 46 0.15 42.74 -22.64
N MET A 47 -1.12 42.37 -22.42
CA MET A 47 -1.65 41.10 -22.92
C MET A 47 -1.62 41.01 -24.45
N VAL A 48 -1.98 42.10 -25.13
CA VAL A 48 -1.93 42.18 -26.61
C VAL A 48 -0.47 42.20 -27.09
N ASP A 49 0.43 42.86 -26.36
CA ASP A 49 1.86 42.85 -26.68
C ASP A 49 2.47 41.44 -26.57
N ASP A 50 2.08 40.66 -25.55
CA ASP A 50 2.53 39.26 -25.42
C ASP A 50 2.00 38.39 -26.57
N VAL A 51 0.75 38.61 -27.02
CA VAL A 51 0.19 37.92 -28.21
C VAL A 51 0.95 38.31 -29.49
N ASP A 52 1.20 39.60 -29.70
CA ASP A 52 1.94 40.09 -30.88
C ASP A 52 3.38 39.57 -30.90
N ARG A 53 4.06 39.55 -29.73
CA ARG A 53 5.40 38.95 -29.59
C ARG A 53 5.37 37.47 -29.96
N ALA A 54 4.44 36.71 -29.39
CA ALA A 54 4.35 35.27 -29.61
C ALA A 54 4.05 34.89 -31.06
N VAL A 55 3.18 35.65 -31.75
CA VAL A 55 2.82 35.37 -33.15
C VAL A 55 4.02 35.58 -34.09
N ARG A 56 4.97 36.45 -33.73
CA ARG A 56 6.18 36.74 -34.52
C ARG A 56 7.36 35.83 -34.21
N GLU A 57 7.29 35.03 -33.15
CA GLU A 57 8.37 34.12 -32.78
C GLU A 57 8.57 33.04 -33.87
N PRO A 58 9.79 32.88 -34.43
CA PRO A 58 10.07 31.87 -35.47
C PRO A 58 9.78 30.45 -35.02
N LEU A 59 10.17 30.10 -33.79
CA LEU A 59 9.77 28.86 -33.16
C LEU A 59 8.30 28.96 -32.74
N GLU A 60 7.45 28.18 -33.40
CA GLU A 60 6.02 28.24 -33.09
C GLU A 60 5.72 27.70 -31.69
N ILE A 61 5.30 28.59 -30.81
CA ILE A 61 4.82 28.25 -29.47
C ILE A 61 3.32 27.91 -29.54
N PHE A 62 2.97 26.74 -29.03
CA PHE A 62 1.62 26.19 -28.95
C PHE A 62 1.18 26.13 -27.47
N PRO A 63 0.39 27.11 -27.00
CA PRO A 63 -0.09 27.15 -25.62
C PRO A 63 -1.18 26.08 -25.38
N VAL A 64 -1.06 25.36 -24.26
CA VAL A 64 -2.02 24.31 -23.86
C VAL A 64 -2.50 24.49 -22.42
N CYS A 65 -3.58 23.78 -22.09
CA CYS A 65 -4.03 23.52 -20.73
C CYS A 65 -4.11 21.99 -20.55
N HIS A 66 -3.65 21.46 -19.41
CA HIS A 66 -3.59 20.02 -19.20
C HIS A 66 -5.00 19.42 -19.27
N HIS A 67 -5.11 18.24 -19.91
CA HIS A 67 -6.39 17.54 -20.09
C HIS A 67 -7.50 18.36 -20.78
N SER A 68 -7.13 19.36 -21.60
CA SER A 68 -8.06 20.17 -22.39
C SER A 68 -8.46 19.52 -23.73
N PRO A 69 -9.75 19.22 -23.95
CA PRO A 69 -10.24 18.75 -25.25
C PRO A 69 -10.07 19.76 -26.38
N ALA A 70 -10.18 21.06 -26.09
CA ALA A 70 -9.94 22.11 -27.09
C ALA A 70 -8.46 22.12 -27.50
N SER A 71 -7.53 22.07 -26.54
CA SER A 71 -6.10 21.98 -26.83
C SER A 71 -5.75 20.72 -27.62
N ALA A 72 -6.30 19.56 -27.25
CA ALA A 72 -6.07 18.30 -27.97
C ALA A 72 -6.54 18.38 -29.44
N LEU A 73 -7.68 19.02 -29.68
CA LEU A 73 -8.26 19.14 -31.02
C LEU A 73 -7.48 20.12 -31.89
N ALA A 74 -7.13 21.27 -31.33
CA ALA A 74 -6.29 22.26 -31.99
C ALA A 74 -4.91 21.68 -32.33
N MET A 75 -4.30 20.91 -31.40
CA MET A 75 -3.03 20.23 -31.62
C MET A 75 -3.13 19.21 -32.77
N ALA A 76 -4.15 18.34 -32.76
CA ALA A 76 -4.34 17.36 -33.82
C ALA A 76 -4.54 17.99 -35.21
N ARG A 77 -5.22 19.14 -35.30
CA ARG A 77 -5.31 19.92 -36.54
C ARG A 77 -3.95 20.50 -36.92
N ARG A 78 -3.28 21.17 -35.99
CA ARG A 78 -2.05 21.89 -36.27
C ARG A 78 -0.92 20.97 -36.72
N LEU A 79 -0.76 19.82 -36.10
CA LEU A 79 0.26 18.83 -36.50
C LEU A 79 0.05 18.31 -37.93
N ARG A 80 -1.19 18.25 -38.42
CA ARG A 80 -1.48 17.86 -39.82
C ARG A 80 -1.14 18.96 -40.82
N GLU A 81 -1.27 20.21 -40.41
CA GLU A 81 -1.00 21.38 -41.24
C GLU A 81 0.47 21.75 -41.25
N LYS A 82 1.10 21.84 -40.07
CA LYS A 82 2.50 22.27 -39.89
C LYS A 82 3.49 21.16 -40.21
N GLN A 83 3.19 19.92 -39.82
CA GLN A 83 4.09 18.76 -39.93
C GLN A 83 5.52 19.07 -39.39
N PRO A 84 5.65 19.48 -38.12
CA PRO A 84 6.95 19.86 -37.57
C PRO A 84 7.92 18.66 -37.56
N LYS A 85 9.22 18.95 -37.74
CA LYS A 85 10.32 17.99 -37.65
C LYS A 85 10.77 17.74 -36.20
N VAL A 86 10.60 18.74 -35.34
CA VAL A 86 10.92 18.64 -33.90
C VAL A 86 9.74 19.16 -33.09
N VAL A 87 9.36 18.39 -32.07
CA VAL A 87 8.38 18.78 -31.07
C VAL A 87 9.09 18.92 -29.73
N TYR A 88 9.15 20.15 -29.22
CA TYR A 88 9.57 20.43 -27.85
C TYR A 88 8.34 20.34 -26.95
N LEU A 89 8.42 19.58 -25.86
CA LEU A 89 7.30 19.37 -24.94
C LEU A 89 7.70 19.74 -23.51
N GLU A 90 6.89 20.56 -22.85
CA GLU A 90 6.98 20.83 -21.41
C GLU A 90 6.66 19.55 -20.63
N LEU A 91 7.69 18.75 -20.38
CA LEU A 91 7.67 17.56 -19.52
C LEU A 91 9.11 17.32 -19.03
N CYS A 92 9.28 16.68 -17.87
CA CYS A 92 10.59 16.44 -17.29
C CYS A 92 11.52 15.70 -18.26
N GLU A 93 12.70 16.26 -18.53
CA GLU A 93 13.63 15.75 -19.54
C GLU A 93 14.05 14.27 -19.32
N ASP A 94 14.11 13.81 -18.07
CA ASP A 94 14.49 12.44 -17.71
C ASP A 94 13.39 11.39 -17.90
N MET A 95 12.15 11.83 -18.17
CA MET A 95 11.03 10.93 -18.44
C MET A 95 10.92 10.49 -19.91
N ALA A 96 11.72 11.09 -20.82
CA ALA A 96 11.65 10.84 -22.25
C ALA A 96 11.71 9.34 -22.64
N PRO A 97 12.57 8.49 -22.03
CA PRO A 97 12.67 7.08 -22.40
C PRO A 97 11.38 6.27 -22.18
N LEU A 98 10.45 6.75 -21.34
CA LEU A 98 9.20 6.04 -21.03
C LEU A 98 8.09 6.29 -22.05
N LEU A 99 8.21 7.31 -22.89
CA LEU A 99 7.11 7.73 -23.78
C LEU A 99 6.83 6.70 -24.88
N ASP A 100 7.86 5.95 -25.31
CA ASP A 100 7.69 4.85 -26.25
C ASP A 100 6.82 3.72 -25.70
N GLU A 101 6.90 3.46 -24.40
CA GLU A 101 6.16 2.40 -23.72
C GLU A 101 4.65 2.70 -23.60
N LEU A 102 4.22 3.95 -23.88
CA LEU A 102 2.80 4.30 -23.92
C LEU A 102 2.01 3.50 -24.98
N ARG A 103 2.69 2.97 -26.00
CA ARG A 103 2.08 2.07 -27.00
C ARG A 103 1.60 0.75 -26.38
N ASN A 104 2.21 0.32 -25.28
CA ASN A 104 1.86 -0.89 -24.55
C ASN A 104 0.76 -0.63 -23.51
N CYS A 105 0.19 0.59 -23.46
CA CYS A 105 -0.73 1.00 -22.41
C CYS A 105 -2.13 1.32 -22.94
N ARG A 106 -3.13 1.17 -22.05
CA ARG A 106 -4.47 1.74 -22.23
C ARG A 106 -4.61 2.96 -21.33
N LEU A 107 -4.81 4.13 -21.92
CA LEU A 107 -4.93 5.39 -21.16
C LEU A 107 -6.22 5.47 -20.30
N PRO A 108 -6.18 6.16 -19.14
CA PRO A 108 -5.06 6.98 -18.64
C PRO A 108 -3.97 6.21 -17.88
N VAL A 109 -2.71 6.57 -18.11
CA VAL A 109 -1.55 6.09 -17.32
C VAL A 109 -0.72 7.30 -16.89
N ALA A 110 0.13 7.15 -15.87
CA ALA A 110 1.08 8.20 -15.50
C ALA A 110 2.51 7.74 -15.75
N VAL A 111 3.30 8.65 -16.29
CA VAL A 111 4.77 8.54 -16.36
C VAL A 111 5.30 8.85 -14.98
N GLN A 112 6.10 7.95 -14.40
CA GLN A 112 6.57 8.07 -13.03
C GLN A 112 8.10 8.12 -12.99
N ALA A 113 8.63 9.02 -12.16
CA ALA A 113 9.98 8.93 -11.62
C ALA A 113 9.88 8.67 -10.11
N PHE A 114 10.71 7.75 -9.61
CA PHE A 114 10.69 7.28 -8.24
C PHE A 114 12.11 7.13 -7.71
N ALA A 115 12.37 7.58 -6.49
CA ALA A 115 13.66 7.43 -5.83
C ALA A 115 13.47 7.06 -4.34
N SER A 116 13.93 5.87 -3.97
CA SER A 116 14.02 5.44 -2.57
C SER A 116 15.39 5.70 -1.95
N ASP A 117 16.44 5.75 -2.77
CA ASP A 117 17.82 6.05 -2.37
C ASP A 117 18.16 7.47 -2.80
N ILE A 118 18.16 8.37 -1.81
CA ILE A 118 18.29 9.81 -2.03
C ILE A 118 19.66 10.30 -1.54
N ASP A 119 20.27 11.17 -2.34
CA ASP A 119 21.53 11.84 -2.01
C ASP A 119 21.42 13.30 -2.42
N GLY A 120 21.57 14.20 -1.45
CA GLY A 120 21.35 15.65 -1.62
C GLY A 120 19.98 16.17 -1.15
N PHE A 121 19.09 15.29 -0.67
CA PHE A 121 17.80 15.66 -0.06
C PHE A 121 17.67 15.16 1.39
N PRO A 122 16.79 15.75 2.22
CA PRO A 122 16.51 15.27 3.57
C PRO A 122 15.95 13.84 3.57
N ALA A 123 16.46 12.98 4.47
CA ALA A 123 16.10 11.57 4.55
C ALA A 123 14.59 11.34 4.78
N GLU A 124 13.94 12.27 5.48
CA GLU A 124 12.50 12.27 5.78
C GLU A 124 11.60 12.49 4.55
N TRP A 125 12.15 12.97 3.41
CA TRP A 125 11.38 13.12 2.18
C TRP A 125 11.29 11.82 1.38
N ALA A 126 12.14 10.83 1.67
CA ALA A 126 12.11 9.57 0.94
C ALA A 126 10.88 8.72 1.31
N PRO A 127 10.25 8.03 0.32
CA PRO A 127 10.62 8.03 -1.09
C PRO A 127 10.12 9.27 -1.85
N LEU A 128 10.95 9.77 -2.77
CA LEU A 128 10.54 10.83 -3.70
C LEU A 128 9.79 10.22 -4.88
N SER A 129 8.67 10.82 -5.28
CA SER A 129 7.96 10.40 -6.49
C SER A 129 7.39 11.59 -7.25
N VAL A 130 7.60 11.58 -8.57
CA VAL A 130 7.04 12.52 -9.54
C VAL A 130 6.17 11.76 -10.52
N VAL A 131 4.96 12.25 -10.80
CA VAL A 131 4.05 11.64 -11.77
C VAL A 131 3.55 12.66 -12.79
N ALA A 132 3.48 12.26 -14.05
CA ALA A 132 2.87 13.03 -15.14
C ALA A 132 1.75 12.20 -15.78
N PRO A 133 0.47 12.42 -15.39
CA PRO A 133 -0.66 11.69 -15.95
C PRO A 133 -0.92 12.04 -17.42
N ILE A 134 -1.18 11.03 -18.24
CA ILE A 134 -1.44 11.20 -19.69
C ILE A 134 -2.82 10.63 -20.03
N THR A 135 -3.62 11.45 -20.72
CA THR A 135 -4.97 11.10 -21.22
C THR A 135 -5.03 11.27 -22.72
N GLU A 136 -5.93 10.54 -23.41
CA GLU A 136 -6.12 10.71 -24.86
C GLU A 136 -6.63 12.12 -25.23
N ALA A 137 -7.44 12.72 -24.33
CA ALA A 137 -8.04 14.05 -24.48
C ALA A 137 -7.09 15.19 -24.04
N SER A 138 -5.81 15.10 -24.42
CA SER A 138 -4.81 16.11 -24.08
C SER A 138 -3.88 16.39 -25.26
N ALA A 139 -3.40 17.63 -25.38
CA ALA A 139 -2.53 18.05 -26.48
C ALA A 139 -1.16 17.36 -26.43
N GLU A 140 -0.67 17.09 -25.23
CA GLU A 140 0.57 16.38 -24.96
C GLU A 140 0.54 14.98 -25.57
N TYR A 141 -0.52 14.20 -25.34
CA TYR A 141 -0.65 12.89 -25.96
C TYR A 141 -0.73 12.97 -27.49
N GLN A 142 -1.42 13.96 -28.05
CA GLN A 142 -1.50 14.14 -29.51
C GLN A 142 -0.11 14.46 -30.11
N ALA A 143 0.68 15.28 -29.41
CA ALA A 143 2.05 15.64 -29.79
C ALA A 143 3.01 14.44 -29.67
N ILE A 144 2.95 13.70 -28.57
CA ILE A 144 3.72 12.46 -28.35
C ILE A 144 3.39 11.43 -29.43
N ALA A 145 2.11 11.15 -29.64
CA ALA A 145 1.67 10.16 -30.61
C ALA A 145 2.06 10.54 -32.05
N TYR A 146 2.02 11.83 -32.40
CA TYR A 146 2.52 12.29 -33.69
C TYR A 146 4.03 12.06 -33.83
N ALA A 147 4.83 12.47 -32.85
CA ALA A 147 6.28 12.38 -32.96
C ALA A 147 6.77 10.94 -33.01
N LEU A 148 6.21 10.04 -32.18
CA LEU A 148 6.64 8.64 -32.11
C LEU A 148 6.23 7.80 -33.34
N ASP A 149 5.10 8.11 -33.98
CA ASP A 149 4.62 7.35 -35.15
C ASP A 149 4.94 8.01 -36.50
N THR A 150 5.51 9.22 -36.51
CA THR A 150 5.90 9.91 -37.75
C THR A 150 7.41 9.76 -37.98
N PRO A 151 7.85 9.05 -39.03
CA PRO A 151 9.26 8.85 -39.29
C PRO A 151 10.04 10.16 -39.45
N GLY A 152 11.17 10.28 -38.75
CA GLY A 152 12.06 11.44 -38.84
C GLY A 152 11.63 12.66 -38.03
N VAL A 153 10.57 12.55 -37.22
CA VAL A 153 10.20 13.57 -36.24
C VAL A 153 10.87 13.25 -34.91
N GLU A 154 11.46 14.28 -34.29
CA GLU A 154 12.08 14.17 -32.98
C GLU A 154 11.16 14.75 -31.89
N LEU A 155 11.09 14.07 -30.75
CA LEU A 155 10.42 14.54 -29.54
C LEU A 155 11.47 14.89 -28.49
N VAL A 156 11.48 16.14 -28.05
CA VAL A 156 12.44 16.65 -27.06
C VAL A 156 11.68 17.17 -25.84
N LEU A 157 11.92 16.56 -24.69
CA LEU A 157 11.35 17.02 -23.43
C LEU A 157 12.25 18.12 -22.86
N VAL A 158 11.68 19.29 -22.58
CA VAL A 158 12.47 20.51 -22.29
C VAL A 158 12.31 21.06 -20.88
N ASP A 159 11.40 20.54 -20.06
CA ASP A 159 11.25 20.99 -18.68
C ASP A 159 12.28 20.32 -17.76
N ARG A 160 12.44 20.90 -16.57
CA ARG A 160 13.38 20.47 -15.53
C ARG A 160 13.24 18.98 -15.22
N SER A 161 14.36 18.31 -14.92
CA SER A 161 14.33 16.90 -14.53
C SER A 161 13.57 16.66 -13.23
N SER A 162 13.14 15.42 -12.97
CA SER A 162 12.48 15.02 -11.72
C SER A 162 13.26 15.43 -10.47
N ASP A 163 14.59 15.38 -10.52
CA ASP A 163 15.47 15.89 -9.46
C ASP A 163 15.28 17.39 -9.16
N HIS A 164 15.23 18.21 -10.21
CA HIS A 164 15.04 19.66 -10.10
C HIS A 164 13.63 20.03 -9.62
N VAL A 165 12.64 19.15 -9.78
CA VAL A 165 11.31 19.35 -9.15
C VAL A 165 11.46 19.51 -7.64
N PHE A 166 12.26 18.66 -7.00
CA PHE A 166 12.51 18.73 -5.55
C PHE A 166 13.57 19.76 -5.15
N GLN A 167 14.57 20.03 -6.00
CA GLN A 167 15.54 21.09 -5.71
C GLN A 167 14.89 22.48 -5.68
N TRP A 168 13.89 22.72 -6.54
CA TRP A 168 13.31 24.06 -6.72
C TRP A 168 12.02 24.29 -5.91
N ASP A 169 11.32 23.22 -5.50
CA ASP A 169 10.13 23.32 -4.66
C ASP A 169 10.43 22.97 -3.19
N SER A 170 10.81 23.98 -2.41
CA SER A 170 11.13 23.87 -0.97
C SER A 170 9.93 23.50 -0.09
N ARG A 171 8.71 23.48 -0.63
CA ARG A 171 7.46 23.24 0.13
C ARG A 171 7.17 21.76 0.38
N HIS A 172 7.99 20.83 -0.12
CA HIS A 172 7.73 19.41 0.06
C HIS A 172 7.75 18.98 1.54
N GLY A 173 8.54 19.66 2.39
CA GLY A 173 8.54 19.44 3.84
C GLY A 173 7.40 20.12 4.63
N GLU A 174 6.70 21.10 4.05
CA GLU A 174 5.61 21.84 4.70
C GLU A 174 4.22 21.37 4.28
N ARG A 175 4.11 20.67 3.13
CA ARG A 175 2.89 20.00 2.66
C ARG A 175 2.63 18.69 3.43
N ALA A 176 2.40 18.78 4.74
CA ALA A 176 1.39 17.89 5.31
C ALA A 176 0.05 18.30 4.66
N PRO A 177 -0.79 17.37 4.18
CA PRO A 177 -2.07 17.75 3.58
C PRO A 177 -2.93 18.42 4.65
N GLU A 178 -2.94 19.75 4.68
CA GLU A 178 -3.96 20.52 5.37
C GLU A 178 -5.30 20.25 4.67
N GLY A 179 -6.04 19.31 5.23
CA GLY A 179 -7.49 19.24 5.11
C GLY A 179 -8.04 19.12 3.69
N VAL A 180 -7.73 18.02 3.00
CA VAL A 180 -8.85 17.36 2.32
C VAL A 180 -9.73 16.86 3.46
N ALA A 181 -10.86 17.51 3.69
CA ALA A 181 -11.85 17.03 4.64
C ALA A 181 -12.07 15.55 4.33
N ALA A 182 -11.70 14.68 5.27
CA ALA A 182 -12.02 13.27 5.18
C ALA A 182 -13.52 13.18 4.87
N PRO A 183 -13.95 12.38 3.87
CA PRO A 183 -15.36 12.16 3.63
C PRO A 183 -16.00 11.82 4.96
N VAL A 184 -17.05 12.55 5.33
CA VAL A 184 -17.74 12.41 6.63
C VAL A 184 -18.29 10.98 6.81
N ASP A 185 -18.32 10.18 5.75
CA ASP A 185 -18.39 8.72 5.78
C ASP A 185 -17.60 8.11 4.59
N GLY A 186 -16.39 7.59 4.82
CA GLY A 186 -15.72 6.68 3.88
C GLY A 186 -14.22 6.91 3.69
N SER A 187 -13.45 5.81 3.68
CA SER A 187 -12.07 5.79 3.18
C SER A 187 -12.00 6.38 1.76
N PRO A 188 -10.97 7.17 1.40
CA PRO A 188 -10.78 7.62 0.03
C PRO A 188 -10.79 6.42 -0.92
N GLU A 189 -11.44 6.57 -2.07
CA GLU A 189 -11.62 5.46 -2.99
C GLU A 189 -10.28 4.91 -3.49
N PRO A 190 -10.15 3.58 -3.67
CA PRO A 190 -8.91 2.96 -4.14
C PRO A 190 -8.39 3.56 -5.45
N GLU A 191 -9.28 4.05 -6.31
CA GLU A 191 -8.92 4.66 -7.58
C GLU A 191 -8.32 6.07 -7.45
N ALA A 192 -8.85 6.92 -6.56
CA ALA A 192 -8.30 8.27 -6.33
C ALA A 192 -6.88 8.21 -5.71
N ALA A 193 -6.56 7.13 -5.01
CA ALA A 193 -5.26 6.89 -4.39
C ALA A 193 -4.19 6.36 -5.39
N LEU A 194 -4.48 6.23 -6.69
CA LEU A 194 -3.54 5.64 -7.65
C LEU A 194 -2.23 6.43 -7.81
N HIS A 195 -2.19 7.74 -7.54
CA HIS A 195 -0.95 8.54 -7.54
C HIS A 195 -0.28 8.65 -6.16
N GLY A 196 -1.01 8.35 -5.07
CA GLY A 196 -0.46 8.33 -3.71
C GLY A 196 0.00 9.74 -3.31
N GLU A 197 1.18 9.83 -2.71
CA GLU A 197 1.77 11.12 -2.28
C GLU A 197 2.71 11.73 -3.34
N ALA A 198 2.66 11.26 -4.58
CA ALA A 198 3.54 11.74 -5.64
C ALA A 198 3.26 13.22 -6.02
N VAL A 199 4.32 13.91 -6.42
CA VAL A 199 4.22 15.27 -6.98
C VAL A 199 3.74 15.18 -8.43
N GLY A 200 2.57 15.74 -8.71
CA GLY A 200 2.03 15.85 -10.06
C GLY A 200 2.73 16.92 -10.88
N VAL A 201 3.24 16.57 -12.05
CA VAL A 201 3.71 17.52 -13.07
C VAL A 201 2.49 17.96 -13.87
N GLU A 202 2.09 19.21 -13.69
CA GLU A 202 0.97 19.83 -14.40
C GLU A 202 1.48 20.69 -15.56
N ILE A 203 0.89 20.51 -16.74
CA ILE A 203 1.23 21.27 -17.94
C ILE A 203 0.15 22.34 -18.18
N GLY A 204 0.45 23.58 -17.82
CA GLY A 204 -0.49 24.68 -18.03
C GLY A 204 -1.63 24.76 -17.01
N ASP A 205 -1.30 24.74 -15.72
CA ASP A 205 -2.22 25.21 -14.67
C ASP A 205 -2.63 26.67 -14.98
N LEU A 206 -3.91 26.85 -15.28
CA LEU A 206 -4.50 28.15 -15.60
C LEU A 206 -5.59 28.51 -14.58
N ARG A 207 -5.38 28.17 -13.32
CA ARG A 207 -6.21 28.64 -12.21
C ARG A 207 -5.78 30.03 -11.71
N PRO A 208 -6.72 30.89 -11.30
CA PRO A 208 -6.39 32.14 -10.63
C PRO A 208 -5.47 31.91 -9.42
N ARG A 209 -4.41 32.71 -9.30
CA ARG A 209 -3.39 32.54 -8.23
C ARG A 209 -3.76 33.17 -6.88
N PHE A 210 -4.90 33.85 -6.81
CA PHE A 210 -5.44 34.40 -5.56
C PHE A 210 -6.95 34.16 -5.48
N ALA A 211 -7.43 33.87 -4.28
CA ALA A 211 -8.76 33.33 -4.04
C ALA A 211 -9.88 34.31 -4.43
N GLU A 212 -9.65 35.62 -4.28
CA GLU A 212 -10.63 36.66 -4.56
C GLU A 212 -10.99 36.72 -6.04
N LEU A 213 -10.02 36.52 -6.95
CA LEU A 213 -10.30 36.46 -8.39
C LEU A 213 -11.08 35.21 -8.75
N GLU A 214 -10.70 34.05 -8.21
CA GLU A 214 -11.46 32.83 -8.43
C GLU A 214 -12.90 32.98 -7.92
N GLU A 215 -13.08 33.43 -6.68
CA GLU A 215 -14.39 33.66 -6.07
C GLU A 215 -15.22 34.66 -6.89
N HIS A 216 -14.60 35.73 -7.38
CA HIS A 216 -15.25 36.71 -8.25
C HIS A 216 -15.72 36.07 -9.56
N LEU A 217 -14.85 35.32 -10.26
CA LEU A 217 -15.20 34.65 -11.52
C LEU A 217 -16.29 33.60 -11.33
N LEU A 218 -16.22 32.80 -10.26
CA LEU A 218 -17.23 31.79 -9.92
C LEU A 218 -18.58 32.43 -9.59
N ARG A 219 -18.59 33.49 -8.77
CA ARG A 219 -19.80 34.23 -8.38
C ARG A 219 -20.47 34.85 -9.61
N HIS A 220 -19.72 35.50 -10.49
CA HIS A 220 -20.26 36.14 -11.69
C HIS A 220 -20.62 35.14 -12.79
N GLY A 221 -19.89 34.04 -12.90
CA GLY A 221 -20.25 32.91 -13.78
C GLY A 221 -21.42 32.07 -13.25
N LYS A 222 -21.84 32.28 -11.99
CA LYS A 222 -22.89 31.52 -11.30
C LYS A 222 -22.61 30.00 -11.31
N VAL A 223 -21.35 29.64 -11.11
CA VAL A 223 -20.83 28.26 -11.12
C VAL A 223 -20.12 27.95 -9.81
N ARG A 224 -20.01 26.67 -9.46
CA ARG A 224 -19.43 26.27 -8.15
C ARG A 224 -17.95 25.97 -8.19
N HIS A 225 -17.46 25.50 -9.33
CA HIS A 225 -16.12 24.95 -9.46
C HIS A 225 -15.36 25.64 -10.59
N TRP A 226 -14.05 25.82 -10.40
CA TRP A 226 -13.17 26.35 -11.44
C TRP A 226 -13.25 25.55 -12.74
N SER A 227 -13.25 24.21 -12.65
CA SER A 227 -13.37 23.33 -13.80
C SER A 227 -14.68 23.54 -14.58
N GLU A 228 -15.77 23.89 -13.90
CA GLU A 228 -17.06 24.23 -14.54
C GLU A 228 -16.97 25.56 -15.30
N TRP A 229 -16.38 26.57 -14.65
CA TRP A 229 -16.15 27.88 -15.26
C TRP A 229 -15.27 27.77 -16.52
N TRP A 230 -14.12 27.10 -16.41
CA TRP A 230 -13.19 26.87 -17.51
C TRP A 230 -13.87 26.16 -18.68
N HIS A 231 -14.63 25.11 -18.39
CA HIS A 231 -15.34 24.35 -19.42
C HIS A 231 -16.32 25.23 -20.22
N GLN A 232 -17.09 26.09 -19.54
CA GLN A 232 -18.07 26.94 -20.19
C GLN A 232 -17.47 28.09 -20.98
N TYR A 233 -16.50 28.79 -20.40
CA TYR A 233 -16.03 30.07 -20.93
C TYR A 233 -14.77 29.95 -21.77
N VAL A 234 -14.06 28.81 -21.72
CA VAL A 234 -12.82 28.58 -22.48
C VAL A 234 -12.91 27.35 -23.38
N GLU A 235 -13.20 26.16 -22.83
CA GLU A 235 -13.21 24.91 -23.63
C GLU A 235 -14.23 24.92 -24.77
N ILE A 236 -15.49 25.23 -24.47
CA ILE A 236 -16.57 25.20 -25.46
C ILE A 236 -16.31 26.24 -26.57
N PRO A 237 -16.02 27.53 -26.27
CA PRO A 237 -15.73 28.53 -27.30
C PRO A 237 -14.53 28.19 -28.19
N LEU A 238 -13.49 27.56 -27.63
CA LEU A 238 -12.28 27.19 -28.38
C LEU A 238 -12.42 25.86 -29.15
N GLY A 239 -13.43 25.04 -28.87
CA GLY A 239 -13.62 23.75 -29.55
C GLY A 239 -13.77 23.85 -31.08
N ASP A 240 -14.16 25.02 -31.59
CA ASP A 240 -14.39 25.29 -33.02
C ASP A 240 -13.54 26.39 -33.64
N SER A 241 -12.66 27.00 -32.85
CA SER A 241 -11.77 28.02 -33.40
C SER A 241 -10.80 27.42 -34.43
N ASP A 242 -10.45 28.22 -35.42
CA ASP A 242 -9.26 27.95 -36.24
C ASP A 242 -7.98 28.05 -35.38
N HIS A 243 -6.86 27.58 -35.94
CA HIS A 243 -5.58 27.55 -35.22
C HIS A 243 -5.12 28.92 -34.75
N ALA A 244 -5.25 29.95 -35.58
CA ALA A 244 -4.80 31.30 -35.26
C ALA A 244 -5.61 31.91 -34.11
N ALA A 245 -6.93 31.76 -34.13
CA ALA A 245 -7.81 32.19 -33.04
C ALA A 245 -7.53 31.41 -31.75
N TYR A 246 -7.41 30.08 -31.82
CA TYR A 246 -7.06 29.25 -30.65
C TYR A 246 -5.76 29.73 -30.01
N ARG A 247 -4.70 29.86 -30.81
CA ARG A 247 -3.36 30.26 -30.36
C ARG A 247 -3.40 31.64 -29.71
N GLN A 248 -3.97 32.63 -30.40
CA GLN A 248 -4.05 34.02 -29.91
C GLN A 248 -4.86 34.11 -28.60
N VAL A 249 -5.98 33.40 -28.48
CA VAL A 249 -6.81 33.40 -27.26
C VAL A 249 -6.10 32.71 -26.10
N MET A 250 -5.50 31.54 -26.30
CA MET A 250 -4.78 30.86 -25.22
C MET A 250 -3.56 31.65 -24.75
N PHE A 251 -2.85 32.35 -25.65
CA PHE A 251 -1.82 33.30 -25.28
C PHE A 251 -2.35 34.46 -24.43
N LEU A 252 -3.49 35.04 -24.84
CA LEU A 252 -4.15 36.10 -24.08
C LEU A 252 -4.50 35.63 -22.66
N VAL A 253 -5.10 34.45 -22.53
CA VAL A 253 -5.49 33.86 -21.24
C VAL A 253 -4.27 33.59 -20.35
N GLY A 254 -3.20 33.01 -20.90
CA GLY A 254 -1.95 32.80 -20.17
C GLY A 254 -1.32 34.12 -19.69
N SER A 255 -1.27 35.13 -20.56
CA SER A 255 -0.76 36.46 -20.21
C SER A 255 -1.61 37.14 -19.14
N LEU A 256 -2.95 37.01 -19.21
CA LEU A 256 -3.88 37.53 -18.22
C LEU A 256 -3.57 36.99 -16.82
N PHE A 257 -3.54 35.66 -16.67
CA PHE A 257 -3.29 35.04 -15.36
C PHE A 257 -1.89 35.32 -14.83
N ARG A 258 -0.89 35.43 -15.72
CA ARG A 258 0.46 35.86 -15.33
C ARG A 258 0.49 37.29 -14.80
N ARG A 259 -0.29 38.20 -15.40
CA ARG A 259 -0.40 39.61 -14.98
C ARG A 259 -1.23 39.78 -13.72
N LEU A 260 -2.24 38.92 -13.51
CA LEU A 260 -3.10 38.88 -12.34
C LEU A 260 -2.56 37.94 -11.26
N ALA A 261 -1.27 38.06 -10.91
CA ALA A 261 -0.61 37.23 -9.90
C ALA A 261 -0.01 38.04 -8.73
N PRO A 262 -0.81 38.82 -7.97
CA PRO A 262 -0.31 39.46 -6.76
C PRO A 262 -0.04 38.41 -5.66
N GLY A 263 1.15 38.47 -5.05
CA GLY A 263 1.40 37.82 -3.75
C GLY A 263 2.03 36.41 -3.74
N ASP A 264 2.37 35.80 -4.88
CA ASP A 264 3.01 34.47 -4.92
C ASP A 264 4.38 34.50 -5.63
N GLY A 265 5.30 35.29 -5.06
CA GLY A 265 6.61 35.57 -5.63
C GLY A 265 7.50 34.34 -5.79
N GLU A 266 7.45 33.39 -4.86
CA GLU A 266 8.24 32.15 -4.95
C GLU A 266 7.71 31.21 -6.05
N ARG A 267 6.39 31.01 -6.16
CA ARG A 267 5.84 30.17 -7.24
C ARG A 267 6.12 30.79 -8.61
N LEU A 268 5.97 32.10 -8.74
CA LEU A 268 6.32 32.82 -9.97
C LEU A 268 7.83 32.69 -10.28
N ARG A 269 8.70 32.78 -9.27
CA ARG A 269 10.14 32.58 -9.45
C ARG A 269 10.45 31.18 -9.98
N VAL A 270 9.84 30.14 -9.42
CA VAL A 270 10.00 28.76 -9.91
C VAL A 270 9.51 28.63 -11.35
N ASP A 271 8.38 29.24 -11.71
CA ASP A 271 7.87 29.24 -13.08
C ASP A 271 8.82 29.97 -14.06
N GLU A 272 9.41 31.10 -13.64
CA GLU A 272 10.42 31.80 -14.42
C GLU A 272 11.69 30.96 -14.57
N ASP A 273 12.17 30.31 -13.52
CA ASP A 273 13.32 29.39 -13.57
C ASP A 273 13.05 28.23 -14.54
N ARG A 274 11.83 27.66 -14.55
CA ARG A 274 11.42 26.66 -15.55
C ARG A 274 11.45 27.21 -16.97
N GLU A 275 10.99 28.43 -17.19
CA GLU A 275 11.00 29.06 -18.52
C GLU A 275 12.42 29.30 -19.01
N ARG A 276 13.31 29.80 -18.13
CA ARG A 276 14.74 29.97 -18.42
C ARG A 276 15.39 28.64 -18.79
N TYR A 277 15.03 27.59 -18.06
CA TYR A 277 15.48 26.23 -18.33
C TYR A 277 15.02 25.73 -19.70
N MET A 278 13.71 25.79 -19.97
CA MET A 278 13.11 25.32 -21.23
C MET A 278 13.70 26.04 -22.44
N TRP A 279 13.82 27.37 -22.39
CA TRP A 279 14.43 28.15 -23.48
C TRP A 279 15.92 27.90 -23.65
N THR A 280 16.65 27.66 -22.55
CA THR A 280 18.06 27.25 -22.63
C THR A 280 18.18 25.89 -23.33
N ARG A 281 17.40 24.88 -22.93
CA ARG A 281 17.41 23.54 -23.54
C ARG A 281 17.02 23.56 -25.02
N MET A 282 15.98 24.31 -25.39
CA MET A 282 15.58 24.44 -26.79
C MET A 282 16.69 25.05 -27.64
N ARG A 283 17.36 26.11 -27.17
CA ARG A 283 18.48 26.75 -27.90
C ARG A 283 19.71 25.84 -28.00
N GLU A 284 20.06 25.10 -26.94
CA GLU A 284 21.11 24.09 -26.97
C GLU A 284 20.83 23.01 -28.03
N HIS A 285 19.57 22.56 -28.12
CA HIS A 285 19.14 21.61 -29.14
C HIS A 285 19.20 22.20 -30.55
N LEU A 286 18.65 23.39 -30.77
CA LEU A 286 18.67 24.06 -32.07
C LEU A 286 20.11 24.25 -32.58
N ALA A 287 21.02 24.66 -31.70
CA ALA A 287 22.43 24.87 -32.03
C ALA A 287 23.16 23.57 -32.39
N SER A 288 22.83 22.45 -31.73
CA SER A 288 23.49 21.16 -31.97
C SER A 288 22.90 20.37 -33.14
N SER A 289 21.59 20.46 -33.36
CA SER A 289 20.88 19.77 -34.45
C SER A 289 20.92 20.52 -35.78
N GLY A 290 21.02 21.86 -35.75
CA GLY A 290 20.96 22.71 -36.94
C GLY A 290 19.58 22.74 -37.61
N VAL A 291 18.51 22.32 -36.92
CA VAL A 291 17.15 22.38 -37.44
C VAL A 291 16.66 23.83 -37.51
N ASP A 292 15.86 24.14 -38.52
CA ASP A 292 15.22 25.44 -38.65
C ASP A 292 14.14 25.60 -37.55
N PRO A 293 14.17 26.67 -36.73
CA PRO A 293 13.11 26.94 -35.77
C PRO A 293 11.70 26.97 -36.37
N GLU A 294 11.55 27.36 -37.64
CA GLU A 294 10.23 27.38 -38.31
C GLU A 294 9.65 25.97 -38.52
N ASP A 295 10.52 24.96 -38.65
CA ASP A 295 10.18 23.54 -38.74
C ASP A 295 9.88 22.90 -37.36
N CYS A 296 10.00 23.66 -36.28
CA CYS A 296 9.84 23.17 -34.91
C CYS A 296 8.52 23.65 -34.28
N LEU A 297 8.03 22.91 -33.28
CA LEU A 297 6.84 23.25 -32.50
C LEU A 297 7.15 23.12 -31.01
N TYR A 298 6.90 24.17 -30.22
CA TYR A 298 7.06 24.16 -28.76
C TYR A 298 5.69 24.09 -28.08
N VAL A 299 5.42 22.97 -27.40
CA VAL A 299 4.17 22.69 -26.68
C VAL A 299 4.38 22.93 -25.19
N CYS A 300 3.76 23.97 -24.66
CA CYS A 300 3.86 24.35 -23.26
C CYS A 300 2.55 24.90 -22.71
N GLY A 301 2.43 24.89 -21.39
CA GLY A 301 1.34 25.50 -20.66
C GLY A 301 1.18 26.96 -21.02
N ALA A 302 -0.06 27.41 -21.21
CA ALA A 302 -0.32 28.77 -21.70
C ALA A 302 0.26 29.86 -20.78
N PHE A 303 0.38 29.58 -19.47
CA PHE A 303 1.03 30.46 -18.51
C PHE A 303 2.51 30.71 -18.84
N HIS A 304 3.24 29.66 -19.23
CA HIS A 304 4.66 29.72 -19.62
C HIS A 304 4.85 30.23 -21.05
N ALA A 305 3.84 30.05 -21.92
CA ALA A 305 3.89 30.57 -23.27
C ALA A 305 4.06 32.11 -23.29
N ALA A 306 3.41 32.84 -22.38
CA ALA A 306 3.52 34.30 -22.26
C ALA A 306 4.69 34.77 -21.37
N SER A 307 5.79 34.01 -21.33
CA SER A 307 6.96 34.29 -20.50
C SER A 307 7.65 35.62 -20.83
N ARG A 308 8.23 36.24 -19.78
CA ARG A 308 8.95 37.52 -19.86
C ARG A 308 10.42 37.43 -19.42
N VAL A 309 10.94 36.20 -19.28
CA VAL A 309 12.36 36.00 -18.97
C VAL A 309 13.22 36.47 -20.13
N GLU A 310 14.46 36.85 -19.87
CA GLU A 310 15.39 37.37 -20.88
C GLU A 310 15.69 36.34 -21.99
N GLU A 311 15.65 35.06 -21.60
CA GLU A 311 15.91 33.87 -22.42
C GLU A 311 14.77 33.54 -23.38
N PHE A 312 13.62 34.21 -23.28
CA PHE A 312 12.46 33.93 -24.12
C PHE A 312 12.76 34.12 -25.62
N GLY A 313 12.36 33.14 -26.42
CA GLY A 313 12.49 33.16 -27.88
C GLY A 313 13.83 32.65 -28.40
N VAL A 314 13.87 32.31 -29.69
CA VAL A 314 15.08 31.84 -30.39
C VAL A 314 16.20 32.89 -30.34
N ALA A 315 15.82 34.17 -30.37
CA ALA A 315 16.73 35.31 -30.27
C ALA A 315 16.90 35.86 -28.83
N GLY A 316 16.42 35.13 -27.82
CA GLY A 316 16.51 35.54 -26.41
C GLY A 316 17.95 35.80 -25.95
N GLY A 317 18.13 36.73 -25.01
CA GLY A 317 19.40 37.03 -24.35
C GLY A 317 19.72 36.05 -23.22
N GLY A 318 20.90 36.17 -22.61
CA GLY A 318 21.27 35.43 -21.40
C GLY A 318 21.55 33.92 -21.57
N SER A 319 22.42 33.39 -20.70
CA SER A 319 22.59 31.94 -20.47
C SER A 319 22.15 31.63 -19.04
N TYR A 320 21.12 30.81 -18.87
CA TYR A 320 20.69 30.37 -17.55
C TYR A 320 21.55 29.18 -17.09
N PRO A 321 22.30 29.30 -15.99
CA PRO A 321 23.12 28.21 -15.49
C PRO A 321 22.22 27.13 -14.87
N ILE A 322 22.06 26.02 -15.57
CA ILE A 322 21.32 24.86 -15.05
C ILE A 322 22.17 24.17 -13.98
N SER A 323 21.62 24.04 -12.77
CA SER A 323 22.25 23.30 -11.67
C SER A 323 22.49 21.82 -12.04
N PRO A 324 23.55 21.18 -11.52
CA PRO A 324 23.70 19.74 -11.66
C PRO A 324 22.61 19.02 -10.85
N ARG A 325 22.21 17.83 -11.32
CA ARG A 325 21.36 16.92 -10.55
C ARG A 325 22.08 16.47 -9.28
N SER A 326 21.30 16.15 -8.25
CA SER A 326 21.79 15.54 -7.02
C SER A 326 22.36 14.13 -7.28
N GLY A 327 22.98 13.52 -6.26
CA GLY A 327 23.46 12.14 -6.34
C GLY A 327 22.34 11.09 -6.29
N THR A 328 21.07 11.54 -6.19
CA THR A 328 19.89 10.68 -6.07
C THR A 328 19.73 9.73 -7.26
N THR A 329 19.45 8.47 -6.96
CA THR A 329 19.23 7.45 -7.99
C THR A 329 17.75 7.39 -8.36
N TRP A 330 17.43 7.99 -9.51
CA TRP A 330 16.08 7.99 -10.07
C TRP A 330 15.77 6.74 -10.88
N GLN A 331 14.57 6.22 -10.70
CA GLN A 331 14.01 5.10 -11.44
C GLN A 331 12.74 5.53 -12.16
N HIS A 332 12.52 4.99 -13.34
CA HIS A 332 11.50 5.46 -14.27
C HIS A 332 10.59 4.31 -14.68
N GLY A 333 9.27 4.52 -14.64
CA GLY A 333 8.29 3.54 -15.07
C GLY A 333 6.93 4.14 -15.39
N LEU A 334 6.00 3.30 -15.87
CA LEU A 334 4.61 3.68 -16.10
C LEU A 334 3.74 3.06 -15.00
N ILE A 335 2.81 3.84 -14.45
CA ILE A 335 1.82 3.35 -13.48
C ILE A 335 0.38 3.55 -13.99
N PRO A 336 -0.57 2.71 -13.56
CA PRO A 336 -1.98 2.96 -13.84
C PRO A 336 -2.44 4.29 -13.26
N SER A 337 -3.26 5.01 -14.01
CA SER A 337 -3.93 6.23 -13.56
C SER A 337 -5.44 6.07 -13.73
N SER A 338 -6.20 7.00 -13.18
CA SER A 338 -7.62 7.12 -13.42
C SER A 338 -8.05 8.58 -13.53
N HIS A 339 -9.27 8.84 -14.01
CA HIS A 339 -9.80 10.19 -14.04
C HIS A 339 -9.90 10.76 -12.62
N ALA A 340 -10.35 9.96 -11.65
CA ALA A 340 -10.42 10.36 -10.25
C ALA A 340 -9.04 10.64 -9.63
N ALA A 341 -8.02 9.85 -9.97
CA ALA A 341 -6.66 10.09 -9.52
C ALA A 341 -6.10 11.42 -10.04
N ILE A 342 -6.34 11.72 -11.33
CA ILE A 342 -5.95 13.00 -11.95
C ILE A 342 -6.69 14.17 -11.29
N GLU A 343 -8.00 14.02 -11.05
CA GLU A 343 -8.80 15.05 -10.39
C GLU A 343 -8.30 15.34 -8.98
N ALA A 344 -7.98 14.29 -8.20
CA ALA A 344 -7.39 14.43 -6.87
C ALA A 344 -6.01 15.09 -6.90
N GLN A 345 -5.14 14.68 -7.83
CA GLN A 345 -3.76 15.17 -7.96
C GLN A 345 -3.68 16.68 -8.22
N PHE A 346 -4.61 17.20 -9.03
CA PHE A 346 -4.62 18.61 -9.46
C PHE A 346 -5.74 19.44 -8.81
N GLY A 347 -6.47 18.87 -7.84
CA GLY A 347 -7.56 19.57 -7.13
C GLY A 347 -8.72 19.99 -8.05
N LEU A 348 -9.01 19.19 -9.09
CA LEU A 348 -10.12 19.42 -10.01
C LEU A 348 -11.44 18.94 -9.41
N ALA A 349 -12.55 19.48 -9.92
CA ALA A 349 -13.87 19.01 -9.50
C ALA A 349 -14.12 17.57 -9.96
N SER A 350 -14.75 16.77 -9.11
CA SER A 350 -15.06 15.37 -9.42
C SER A 350 -15.84 15.22 -10.73
N GLY A 351 -15.36 14.35 -11.61
CA GLY A 351 -15.91 14.11 -12.93
C GLY A 351 -15.42 15.07 -14.03
N SER A 352 -14.62 16.11 -13.73
CA SER A 352 -14.16 17.07 -14.74
C SER A 352 -13.35 16.42 -15.88
N VAL A 353 -12.50 15.45 -15.56
CA VAL A 353 -11.68 14.75 -16.57
C VAL A 353 -12.56 13.82 -17.42
N SER A 354 -13.59 13.25 -16.81
CA SER A 354 -14.59 12.44 -17.52
C SER A 354 -15.46 13.28 -18.48
N ILE A 355 -15.84 14.48 -18.05
CA ILE A 355 -16.54 15.48 -18.88
C ILE A 355 -15.64 15.89 -20.06
N ALA A 356 -14.35 16.16 -19.79
CA ALA A 356 -13.37 16.47 -20.83
C ALA A 356 -13.27 15.33 -21.87
N ALA A 357 -13.15 14.07 -21.43
CA ALA A 357 -13.11 12.92 -22.32
C ALA A 357 -14.38 12.77 -23.18
N THR A 358 -15.55 13.07 -22.62
CA THR A 358 -16.83 13.06 -23.35
C THR A 358 -16.89 14.19 -24.38
N GLN A 359 -16.48 15.40 -23.99
CA GLN A 359 -16.42 16.56 -24.88
C GLN A 359 -15.44 16.33 -26.02
N TRP A 360 -14.30 15.71 -25.76
CA TRP A 360 -13.34 15.27 -26.77
C TRP A 360 -14.00 14.38 -27.82
N ALA A 361 -14.73 13.35 -27.40
CA ALA A 361 -15.44 12.45 -28.32
C ALA A 361 -16.50 13.19 -29.16
N LYS A 362 -17.26 14.11 -28.56
CA LYS A 362 -18.24 14.96 -29.27
C LYS A 362 -17.57 15.87 -30.30
N ASN A 363 -16.48 16.53 -29.92
CA ASN A 363 -15.71 17.42 -30.79
C ASN A 363 -15.12 16.67 -31.99
N LEU A 364 -14.59 15.45 -31.79
CA LEU A 364 -14.11 14.61 -32.89
C LEU A 364 -15.23 14.24 -33.86
N ALA A 365 -16.39 13.82 -33.35
CA ALA A 365 -17.54 13.45 -34.18
C ALA A 365 -18.07 14.65 -35.00
N ARG A 366 -18.15 15.82 -34.36
CA ARG A 366 -18.68 17.05 -34.94
C ARG A 366 -17.74 17.67 -35.97
N THR A 367 -16.45 17.77 -35.64
CA THR A 367 -15.45 18.45 -36.48
C THR A 367 -14.74 17.53 -37.48
N ARG A 368 -14.88 16.20 -37.31
CA ARG A 368 -14.29 15.14 -38.15
C ARG A 368 -12.75 15.16 -38.21
N VAL A 369 -12.11 15.88 -37.28
CA VAL A 369 -10.66 15.83 -37.08
C VAL A 369 -10.26 14.39 -36.77
N GLN A 370 -9.18 13.92 -37.38
CA GLN A 370 -8.61 12.63 -37.04
C GLN A 370 -7.67 12.80 -35.84
N PRO A 371 -7.84 12.08 -34.73
CA PRO A 371 -6.88 12.12 -33.64
C PRO A 371 -5.61 11.33 -34.02
N TYR A 372 -4.48 11.67 -33.38
CA TYR A 372 -3.31 10.80 -33.34
C TYR A 372 -3.47 9.75 -32.25
N ARG A 373 -3.02 8.54 -32.55
CA ARG A 373 -2.98 7.40 -31.63
C ARG A 373 -1.79 6.53 -31.99
N LEU A 374 -1.10 6.04 -30.97
CA LEU A 374 0.07 5.18 -31.15
C LEU A 374 -0.31 3.86 -31.87
N ALA A 375 0.50 3.48 -32.85
CA ALA A 375 0.35 2.25 -33.59
C ALA A 375 0.50 1.04 -32.66
N GLY A 376 -0.43 0.09 -32.77
CA GLY A 376 -0.45 -1.11 -31.91
C GLY A 376 -1.05 -0.89 -30.52
N GLN A 377 -1.50 0.32 -30.18
CA GLN A 377 -1.97 0.61 -28.83
C GLN A 377 -3.23 -0.17 -28.43
N ASP A 378 -3.14 -0.75 -27.23
CA ASP A 378 -4.17 -1.58 -26.62
C ASP A 378 -5.52 -0.83 -26.50
N GLY A 379 -6.57 -1.39 -27.09
CA GLY A 379 -7.91 -0.78 -27.11
C GLY A 379 -8.22 0.10 -28.33
N ALA A 380 -7.26 0.29 -29.25
CA ALA A 380 -7.53 0.90 -30.54
C ALA A 380 -8.30 -0.07 -31.47
N LYS A 381 -9.37 0.41 -32.12
CA LYS A 381 -10.00 -0.34 -33.22
C LYS A 381 -8.99 -0.46 -34.38
N LYS A 382 -8.84 -1.66 -34.97
CA LYS A 382 -7.98 -1.88 -36.15
C LYS A 382 -8.23 -0.77 -37.18
N PRO A 383 -7.18 -0.08 -37.65
CA PRO A 383 -7.36 0.97 -38.65
C PRO A 383 -8.01 0.36 -39.88
N ARG A 384 -9.10 0.99 -40.34
CA ARG A 384 -9.67 0.68 -41.65
C ARG A 384 -8.63 1.09 -42.68
N THR A 385 -8.33 0.21 -43.64
CA THR A 385 -7.37 0.44 -44.72
C THR A 385 -7.58 1.86 -45.28
N PRO A 386 -6.55 2.71 -45.32
CA PRO A 386 -6.73 4.08 -45.77
C PRO A 386 -7.19 4.06 -47.22
N LYS A 387 -8.36 4.65 -47.51
CA LYS A 387 -8.65 5.09 -48.87
C LYS A 387 -7.60 6.14 -49.20
N LYS A 388 -6.91 5.96 -50.32
CA LYS A 388 -5.92 6.89 -50.89
C LYS A 388 -6.41 8.33 -50.67
N ALA A 389 -5.76 9.05 -49.77
CA ALA A 389 -6.10 10.44 -49.50
C ALA A 389 -5.91 11.23 -50.80
N ALA A 390 -6.85 12.11 -51.12
CA ALA A 390 -6.68 13.07 -52.19
C ALA A 390 -5.43 13.93 -51.90
N PRO A 391 -4.66 14.35 -52.91
CA PRO A 391 -3.52 15.22 -52.69
C PRO A 391 -3.97 16.47 -51.94
N ALA A 392 -3.25 16.81 -50.87
CA ALA A 392 -3.47 18.05 -50.15
C ALA A 392 -3.43 19.22 -51.13
N THR A 393 -4.44 20.08 -51.08
CA THR A 393 -4.43 21.34 -51.82
C THR A 393 -3.25 22.16 -51.29
N PRO A 394 -2.45 22.82 -52.16
CA PRO A 394 -1.33 23.64 -51.69
C PRO A 394 -1.85 24.65 -50.67
N ALA A 395 -1.18 24.73 -49.52
CA ALA A 395 -1.48 25.76 -48.55
C ALA A 395 -1.34 27.13 -49.23
N PRO A 396 -2.29 28.07 -49.03
CA PRO A 396 -2.03 29.45 -49.40
C PRO A 396 -0.77 29.93 -48.66
N PRO A 397 -0.01 30.88 -49.24
CA PRO A 397 1.17 31.45 -48.60
C PRO A 397 0.82 31.94 -47.18
N PRO A 398 1.77 31.96 -46.23
CA PRO A 398 1.52 32.41 -44.87
C PRO A 398 0.87 33.79 -44.92
N GLU A 399 -0.43 33.83 -44.63
CA GLU A 399 -1.15 35.09 -44.46
C GLU A 399 -0.46 35.80 -43.29
N ALA A 400 0.04 37.00 -43.54
CA ALA A 400 0.66 37.84 -42.52
C ALA A 400 -0.22 37.83 -41.27
N ALA A 401 0.36 37.53 -40.10
CA ALA A 401 -0.21 37.48 -38.76
C ALA A 401 -1.54 38.25 -38.59
N ALA A 402 -2.64 37.71 -39.11
CA ALA A 402 -3.91 38.43 -39.17
C ALA A 402 -4.54 38.42 -37.78
N ASP A 403 -5.06 39.58 -37.37
CA ASP A 403 -5.79 39.72 -36.11
C ASP A 403 -7.10 38.93 -36.15
N ARG A 404 -7.09 37.74 -35.54
CA ARG A 404 -8.29 36.90 -35.33
C ARG A 404 -8.89 37.13 -33.94
N LEU A 405 -8.09 37.60 -33.01
CA LEU A 405 -8.44 37.87 -31.63
C LEU A 405 -9.54 38.93 -31.51
N SER A 406 -9.43 40.06 -32.23
CA SER A 406 -10.45 41.12 -32.22
C SER A 406 -11.82 40.62 -32.66
N GLY A 407 -11.85 39.79 -33.71
CA GLY A 407 -13.09 39.18 -34.20
C GLY A 407 -13.69 38.19 -33.20
N PHE A 408 -12.83 37.41 -32.53
CA PHE A 408 -13.24 36.47 -31.49
C PHE A 408 -13.85 37.19 -30.27
N LEU A 409 -13.16 38.20 -29.74
CA LEU A 409 -13.59 38.95 -28.54
C LEU A 409 -14.90 39.72 -28.74
N ARG A 410 -15.19 40.17 -29.97
CA ARG A 410 -16.45 40.87 -30.29
C ARG A 410 -17.64 39.94 -30.47
N ARG A 411 -17.40 38.64 -30.65
CA ARG A 411 -18.46 37.66 -30.85
C ARG A 411 -19.01 37.25 -29.49
N PRO A 412 -20.33 37.43 -29.22
CA PRO A 412 -20.93 36.85 -28.03
C PRO A 412 -20.70 35.34 -28.04
N PRO A 413 -20.34 34.70 -26.92
CA PRO A 413 -20.18 33.26 -26.87
C PRO A 413 -21.49 32.59 -27.30
N VAL A 414 -21.41 31.74 -28.32
CA VAL A 414 -22.55 30.93 -28.76
C VAL A 414 -22.66 29.77 -27.79
N LEU A 415 -23.54 29.90 -26.79
CA LEU A 415 -23.86 28.79 -25.90
C LEU A 415 -24.64 27.74 -26.70
N ASP A 416 -24.20 26.48 -26.69
CA ASP A 416 -24.93 25.42 -27.40
C ASP A 416 -26.39 25.38 -26.95
N THR A 417 -27.26 25.01 -27.89
CA THR A 417 -28.66 24.69 -27.61
C THR A 417 -28.76 23.45 -26.71
N LEU A 418 -29.85 23.38 -25.92
CA LEU A 418 -30.15 22.23 -25.07
C LEU A 418 -30.23 20.94 -25.90
N ASP A 419 -29.40 19.94 -25.59
CA ASP A 419 -29.57 18.58 -26.09
C ASP A 419 -30.58 17.85 -25.21
N GLU A 420 -31.87 18.00 -25.56
CA GLU A 420 -32.97 17.39 -24.81
C GLU A 420 -32.85 15.86 -24.75
N ALA A 421 -32.32 15.23 -25.80
CA ALA A 421 -32.19 13.78 -25.86
C ALA A 421 -31.13 13.28 -24.88
N GLU A 422 -30.00 13.99 -24.78
CA GLU A 422 -28.95 13.70 -23.80
C GLU A 422 -29.45 13.87 -22.36
N LEU A 423 -30.06 15.01 -22.04
CA LEU A 423 -30.57 15.28 -20.70
C LEU A 423 -31.66 14.28 -20.28
N LEU A 424 -32.52 13.87 -21.21
CA LEU A 424 -33.53 12.83 -20.98
C LEU A 424 -32.88 11.47 -20.74
N GLY A 425 -31.83 11.14 -21.50
CA GLY A 425 -31.01 9.95 -21.27
C GLY A 425 -30.44 9.90 -19.86
N TRP A 426 -29.76 10.98 -19.43
CA TRP A 426 -29.22 11.12 -18.08
C TRP A 426 -30.30 10.96 -17.00
N SER A 427 -31.45 11.61 -17.18
CA SER A 427 -32.56 11.57 -16.22
C SER A 427 -33.14 10.16 -16.04
N VAL A 428 -33.22 9.37 -17.11
CA VAL A 428 -33.65 7.97 -17.05
C VAL A 428 -32.59 7.09 -16.37
N ASP A 429 -31.32 7.31 -16.71
CA ASP A 429 -30.23 6.47 -16.23
C ASP A 429 -29.93 6.69 -14.73
N ILE A 430 -30.06 7.93 -14.24
CA ILE A 430 -29.87 8.21 -12.80
C ILE A 430 -30.96 7.53 -11.96
N VAL A 431 -32.21 7.54 -12.41
CA VAL A 431 -33.32 6.86 -11.73
C VAL A 431 -33.12 5.35 -11.73
N ARG A 432 -32.65 4.78 -12.85
CA ARG A 432 -32.28 3.34 -12.91
C ARG A 432 -31.14 3.03 -11.94
N ALA A 433 -30.12 3.88 -11.85
CA ALA A 433 -29.01 3.72 -10.94
C ALA A 433 -29.46 3.82 -9.47
N ALA A 434 -30.28 4.82 -9.14
CA ALA A 434 -30.86 5.03 -7.82
C ALA A 434 -31.67 3.82 -7.35
N ARG A 435 -32.54 3.26 -8.21
CA ARG A 435 -33.30 2.02 -7.91
C ARG A 435 -32.38 0.84 -7.57
N ARG A 436 -31.30 0.65 -8.34
CA ARG A 436 -30.33 -0.43 -8.07
C ARG A 436 -29.60 -0.24 -6.74
N SER A 437 -29.43 1.00 -6.30
CA SER A 437 -28.85 1.36 -5.00
C SER A 437 -29.88 1.39 -3.85
N GLY A 438 -31.13 1.00 -4.09
CA GLY A 438 -32.16 0.89 -3.05
C GLY A 438 -32.99 2.15 -2.82
N TYR A 439 -32.81 3.21 -3.61
CA TYR A 439 -33.65 4.40 -3.54
C TYR A 439 -35.05 4.12 -4.14
N LEU A 440 -36.08 4.70 -3.51
CA LEU A 440 -37.45 4.69 -4.02
C LEU A 440 -37.61 5.74 -5.14
N ALA A 441 -37.00 5.48 -6.30
CA ALA A 441 -37.07 6.33 -7.47
C ALA A 441 -38.08 5.78 -8.51
N SER A 442 -38.80 6.66 -9.20
CA SER A 442 -39.88 6.39 -10.14
C SER A 442 -39.67 7.14 -11.46
N THR A 443 -40.50 6.88 -12.48
CA THR A 443 -40.43 7.66 -13.73
C THR A 443 -40.81 9.13 -13.51
N ALA A 444 -41.62 9.44 -12.48
CA ALA A 444 -41.93 10.81 -12.11
C ALA A 444 -40.68 11.56 -11.64
N ASP A 445 -39.76 10.88 -10.95
CA ASP A 445 -38.49 11.48 -10.53
C ASP A 445 -37.58 11.75 -11.74
N ALA A 446 -37.63 10.94 -12.79
CA ALA A 446 -36.90 11.23 -14.04
C ALA A 446 -37.39 12.53 -14.70
N ILE A 447 -38.71 12.72 -14.76
CA ILE A 447 -39.32 13.95 -15.29
C ILE A 447 -38.95 15.14 -14.39
N ALA A 448 -39.05 14.97 -13.07
CA ALA A 448 -38.69 16.01 -12.11
C ALA A 448 -37.20 16.40 -12.24
N VAL A 449 -36.28 15.44 -12.39
CA VAL A 449 -34.86 15.72 -12.59
C VAL A 449 -34.63 16.49 -13.89
N PHE A 450 -35.28 16.09 -14.99
CA PHE A 450 -35.18 16.75 -16.27
C PHE A 450 -35.63 18.22 -16.20
N GLU A 451 -36.84 18.46 -15.69
CA GLU A 451 -37.40 19.81 -15.54
C GLU A 451 -36.60 20.65 -14.54
N THR A 452 -36.22 20.08 -13.39
CA THR A 452 -35.43 20.76 -12.37
C THR A 452 -34.06 21.16 -12.89
N SER A 453 -33.42 20.33 -13.73
CA SER A 453 -32.13 20.67 -14.35
C SER A 453 -32.26 21.93 -15.21
N ILE A 454 -33.32 22.02 -16.03
CA ILE A 454 -33.61 23.19 -16.89
C ILE A 454 -33.92 24.42 -16.03
N LEU A 455 -34.73 24.26 -14.97
CA LEU A 455 -35.06 25.35 -14.05
C LEU A 455 -33.82 25.90 -13.34
N LEU A 456 -32.95 25.03 -12.82
CA LEU A 456 -31.70 25.43 -12.17
C LEU A 456 -30.77 26.16 -13.13
N ALA A 457 -30.64 25.68 -14.37
CA ALA A 457 -29.88 26.38 -15.40
C ALA A 457 -30.47 27.77 -15.68
N GLY A 458 -31.80 27.87 -15.84
CA GLY A 458 -32.49 29.14 -16.07
C GLY A 458 -32.34 30.14 -14.91
N MET A 459 -32.44 29.69 -13.66
CA MET A 459 -32.19 30.52 -12.48
C MET A 459 -30.75 31.06 -12.42
N ARG A 460 -29.82 30.37 -13.08
CA ARG A 460 -28.41 30.75 -13.19
C ARG A 460 -28.12 31.50 -14.51
N ASP A 461 -29.16 31.99 -15.19
CA ASP A 461 -29.10 32.68 -16.50
C ASP A 461 -28.39 31.88 -17.59
N ARG A 462 -28.55 30.55 -17.58
CA ARG A 462 -27.97 29.65 -18.59
C ARG A 462 -29.03 29.10 -19.54
N ALA A 463 -28.63 28.96 -20.80
CA ALA A 463 -29.46 28.37 -21.85
C ALA A 463 -29.56 26.83 -21.77
N LYS A 464 -28.61 26.16 -21.10
CA LYS A 464 -28.61 24.71 -20.89
C LYS A 464 -28.04 24.32 -19.52
N PRO A 465 -28.47 23.18 -18.94
CA PRO A 465 -27.89 22.64 -17.72
C PRO A 465 -26.45 22.15 -17.92
N THR A 466 -25.60 22.37 -16.92
CA THR A 466 -24.30 21.69 -16.79
C THR A 466 -24.46 20.31 -16.15
N PRO A 467 -23.41 19.47 -16.19
CA PRO A 467 -23.35 18.27 -15.36
C PRO A 467 -23.61 18.52 -13.86
N TYR A 468 -23.23 19.70 -13.36
CA TYR A 468 -23.43 20.08 -11.96
C TYR A 468 -24.87 20.54 -11.69
N ASP A 469 -25.52 21.24 -12.63
CA ASP A 469 -26.97 21.51 -12.58
C ASP A 469 -27.78 20.21 -12.52
N PHE A 470 -27.39 19.23 -13.35
CA PHE A 470 -28.03 17.93 -13.37
C PHE A 470 -27.80 17.16 -12.05
N GLN A 471 -26.59 17.20 -11.49
CA GLN A 471 -26.31 16.59 -10.19
C GLN A 471 -27.16 17.21 -9.07
N ASP A 472 -27.25 18.54 -9.02
CA ASP A 472 -28.11 19.25 -8.08
C ASP A 472 -29.58 18.83 -8.21
N ALA A 473 -30.08 18.75 -9.44
CA ALA A 473 -31.44 18.30 -9.72
C ALA A 473 -31.66 16.86 -9.28
N ALA A 474 -30.72 15.95 -9.57
CA ALA A 474 -30.79 14.55 -9.18
C ALA A 474 -30.83 14.38 -7.66
N ILE A 475 -29.92 15.04 -6.93
CA ILE A 475 -29.91 15.02 -5.46
C ILE A 475 -31.24 15.55 -4.93
N THR A 476 -31.68 16.72 -5.42
CA THR A 476 -32.90 17.37 -4.96
C THR A 476 -34.15 16.52 -5.17
N CYS A 477 -34.27 15.84 -6.32
CA CYS A 477 -35.46 15.07 -6.66
C CYS A 477 -35.47 13.65 -6.07
N ILE A 478 -34.31 13.01 -5.93
CA ILE A 478 -34.20 11.58 -5.59
C ILE A 478 -33.79 11.36 -4.13
N GLU A 479 -32.86 12.16 -3.61
CA GLU A 479 -32.24 11.94 -2.30
C GLU A 479 -33.06 12.60 -1.18
N LYS A 480 -34.06 11.87 -0.67
CA LYS A 480 -34.89 12.31 0.48
C LYS A 480 -34.25 11.92 1.81
N ASP A 481 -33.80 10.67 1.89
CA ASP A 481 -33.03 10.08 2.99
C ASP A 481 -31.87 9.27 2.38
N SER A 482 -30.74 9.20 3.09
CA SER A 482 -29.62 8.35 2.67
C SER A 482 -29.94 6.87 2.93
N VAL A 483 -29.51 5.99 2.02
CA VAL A 483 -29.68 4.54 2.19
C VAL A 483 -28.42 3.97 2.87
N PRO A 484 -28.48 3.46 4.11
CA PRO A 484 -27.30 2.99 4.82
C PRO A 484 -26.54 1.90 4.06
N GLY A 485 -25.22 2.05 3.93
CA GLY A 485 -24.35 1.10 3.25
C GLY A 485 -24.47 1.09 1.72
N ARG A 486 -25.16 2.07 1.12
CA ARG A 486 -25.26 2.25 -0.34
C ARG A 486 -24.68 3.59 -0.76
N ARG A 487 -24.35 3.71 -2.05
CA ARG A 487 -23.83 4.95 -2.64
C ARG A 487 -24.95 5.99 -2.71
N ASP A 488 -24.62 7.22 -2.35
CA ASP A 488 -25.53 8.36 -2.43
C ASP A 488 -25.84 8.77 -3.88
N VAL A 489 -26.85 9.61 -4.09
CA VAL A 489 -27.25 10.03 -5.45
C VAL A 489 -26.15 10.84 -6.10
N ARG A 490 -25.44 11.68 -5.34
CA ARG A 490 -24.27 12.42 -5.82
C ARG A 490 -23.27 11.48 -6.50
N ARG A 491 -22.86 10.41 -5.81
CA ARG A 491 -21.91 9.41 -6.31
C ARG A 491 -22.45 8.66 -7.51
N LEU A 492 -23.75 8.37 -7.53
CA LEU A 492 -24.38 7.75 -8.70
C LEU A 492 -24.32 8.66 -9.93
N VAL A 493 -24.52 9.96 -9.78
CA VAL A 493 -24.36 10.93 -10.87
C VAL A 493 -22.91 11.00 -11.34
N GLU A 494 -21.93 11.08 -10.44
CA GLU A 494 -20.50 11.09 -10.81
C GLU A 494 -20.11 9.87 -11.63
N ILE A 495 -20.56 8.68 -11.21
CA ILE A 495 -20.32 7.44 -11.94
C ILE A 495 -21.04 7.44 -13.30
N MET A 496 -22.24 8.01 -13.38
CA MET A 496 -23.03 8.04 -14.61
C MET A 496 -22.47 9.03 -15.64
N MET A 497 -22.04 10.21 -15.20
CA MET A 497 -21.59 11.31 -16.07
C MET A 497 -20.24 11.07 -16.72
N GLY A 498 -19.60 9.95 -16.41
CA GLY A 498 -18.54 9.39 -17.22
C GLY A 498 -17.80 8.23 -16.57
N GLY A 499 -18.00 8.01 -15.28
CA GLY A 499 -17.39 6.91 -14.54
C GLY A 499 -15.89 7.10 -14.41
N ASP A 500 -15.30 6.60 -13.34
CA ASP A 500 -13.85 6.66 -13.26
C ASP A 500 -13.23 5.72 -14.30
N ARG A 501 -12.57 6.29 -15.31
CA ARG A 501 -11.88 5.53 -16.33
C ARG A 501 -10.45 5.28 -15.86
N ILE A 502 -10.21 4.02 -15.54
CA ILE A 502 -8.90 3.57 -15.08
C ILE A 502 -8.15 3.01 -16.30
N GLY A 503 -6.92 3.46 -16.51
CA GLY A 503 -6.06 2.88 -17.51
C GLY A 503 -5.32 1.65 -17.01
N ARG A 504 -4.47 1.10 -17.87
CA ARG A 504 -3.73 -0.14 -17.63
C ARG A 504 -2.36 -0.05 -18.27
N VAL A 505 -1.34 -0.43 -17.50
CA VAL A 505 -0.01 -0.69 -18.03
C VAL A 505 0.00 -2.12 -18.58
N GLY A 506 0.28 -2.27 -19.88
CA GLY A 506 0.35 -3.58 -20.51
C GLY A 506 1.63 -4.32 -20.15
N TYR A 507 1.64 -5.62 -20.43
CA TYR A 507 2.69 -6.53 -19.99
C TYR A 507 4.10 -6.10 -20.42
N ASP A 508 4.27 -5.65 -21.67
CA ASP A 508 5.59 -5.27 -22.20
C ASP A 508 6.18 -4.02 -21.50
N ALA A 509 5.32 -3.10 -21.04
CA ALA A 509 5.70 -1.91 -20.29
C ALA A 509 5.90 -2.15 -18.79
N LEU A 510 5.66 -3.37 -18.28
CA LEU A 510 5.89 -3.68 -16.86
C LEU A 510 7.39 -3.82 -16.55
N PRO A 511 7.84 -3.47 -15.33
CA PRO A 511 9.20 -3.79 -14.90
C PRO A 511 9.50 -5.31 -14.97
N PRO A 512 10.78 -5.71 -15.13
CA PRO A 512 11.17 -7.12 -15.22
C PRO A 512 10.63 -7.99 -14.08
N LEU A 513 10.67 -7.50 -12.83
CA LEU A 513 10.14 -8.19 -11.66
C LEU A 513 8.62 -8.45 -11.78
N ALA A 514 7.86 -7.45 -12.21
CA ALA A 514 6.41 -7.56 -12.38
C ALA A 514 6.04 -8.56 -13.49
N ARG A 515 6.84 -8.60 -14.58
CA ARG A 515 6.69 -9.63 -15.63
C ARG A 515 6.99 -11.03 -15.10
N ASP A 516 8.10 -11.21 -14.38
CA ASP A 516 8.46 -12.50 -13.77
C ASP A 516 7.34 -13.05 -12.86
N VAL A 517 6.72 -12.18 -12.05
CA VAL A 517 5.57 -12.56 -11.22
C VAL A 517 4.40 -13.05 -12.07
N HIS A 518 4.06 -12.36 -13.16
CA HIS A 518 2.99 -12.79 -14.05
C HIS A 518 3.31 -14.11 -14.76
N ASP A 519 4.56 -14.30 -15.20
CA ASP A 519 4.99 -15.52 -15.90
C ASP A 519 4.97 -16.74 -14.98
N ARG A 520 5.45 -16.59 -13.74
CA ARG A 520 5.46 -17.68 -12.75
C ARG A 520 4.06 -18.05 -12.25
N LEU A 521 3.10 -17.12 -12.33
CA LEU A 521 1.70 -17.36 -11.99
C LEU A 521 0.84 -17.76 -13.19
N ALA A 522 1.39 -17.77 -14.42
CA ALA A 522 0.69 -18.20 -15.63
C ALA A 522 0.05 -19.62 -15.53
N PRO A 523 0.63 -20.62 -14.85
CA PRO A 523 0.02 -21.94 -14.68
C PRO A 523 -1.33 -21.96 -13.94
N LEU A 524 -1.68 -20.87 -13.24
CA LEU A 524 -3.00 -20.70 -12.63
C LEU A 524 -4.11 -20.47 -13.67
N GLU A 525 -3.75 -20.10 -14.91
CA GLU A 525 -4.68 -19.81 -16.01
C GLU A 525 -5.69 -18.69 -15.68
N LEU A 526 -5.28 -17.78 -14.79
CA LEU A 526 -6.06 -16.64 -14.33
C LEU A 526 -5.64 -15.36 -15.05
N LYS A 527 -6.59 -14.46 -15.30
CA LYS A 527 -6.32 -13.15 -15.92
C LYS A 527 -5.88 -12.14 -14.87
N LEU A 528 -4.74 -12.39 -14.22
CA LEU A 528 -4.29 -11.67 -13.03
C LEU A 528 -4.00 -10.17 -13.25
N GLN A 529 -3.85 -9.73 -14.50
CA GLN A 529 -3.74 -8.31 -14.87
C GLN A 529 -5.08 -7.57 -14.85
N GLN A 530 -6.21 -8.28 -14.81
CA GLN A 530 -7.53 -7.67 -14.69
C GLN A 530 -7.81 -7.26 -13.24
N ARG A 531 -8.47 -6.12 -13.06
CA ARG A 531 -8.94 -5.66 -11.73
C ARG A 531 -9.99 -6.61 -11.16
N GLY A 532 -10.12 -6.56 -9.84
CA GLY A 532 -11.03 -7.40 -9.06
C GLY A 532 -10.31 -8.58 -8.40
N VAL A 533 -11.06 -9.33 -7.59
CA VAL A 533 -10.56 -10.52 -6.90
C VAL A 533 -10.79 -11.73 -7.79
N GLN A 534 -9.73 -12.49 -8.04
CA GLN A 534 -9.75 -13.76 -8.74
C GLN A 534 -9.41 -14.88 -7.77
N ARG A 535 -10.22 -15.93 -7.76
CA ARG A 535 -10.01 -17.07 -6.87
C ARG A 535 -9.13 -18.10 -7.54
N ALA A 536 -8.02 -18.46 -6.88
CA ALA A 536 -7.14 -19.54 -7.30
C ALA A 536 -7.32 -20.76 -6.38
N LEU A 537 -7.30 -21.95 -6.98
CA LEU A 537 -7.28 -23.23 -6.28
C LEU A 537 -6.03 -23.98 -6.71
N LEU A 538 -5.17 -24.30 -5.75
CA LEU A 538 -3.93 -25.01 -5.98
C LEU A 538 -4.05 -26.39 -5.37
N ASP A 539 -4.01 -27.43 -6.21
CA ASP A 539 -3.88 -28.82 -5.77
C ASP A 539 -2.50 -29.32 -6.21
N MET A 540 -1.54 -29.25 -5.29
CA MET A 540 -0.15 -29.61 -5.55
C MET A 540 0.08 -31.12 -5.54
N GLY A 541 -0.89 -31.91 -5.05
CA GLY A 541 -0.84 -33.38 -5.12
C GLY A 541 -1.11 -33.89 -6.53
N SER A 542 -2.07 -33.27 -7.23
CA SER A 542 -2.41 -33.60 -8.62
C SER A 542 -1.60 -32.83 -9.65
N ARG A 543 -1.20 -31.58 -9.34
CA ARG A 543 -0.44 -30.68 -10.23
C ARG A 543 0.79 -30.11 -9.52
N PRO A 544 1.92 -30.85 -9.48
CA PRO A 544 3.13 -30.44 -8.76
C PRO A 544 3.72 -29.10 -9.22
N GLU A 545 3.50 -28.69 -10.48
CA GLU A 545 3.95 -27.41 -11.03
C GLU A 545 3.34 -26.19 -10.31
N LEU A 546 2.17 -26.35 -9.67
CA LEU A 546 1.53 -25.29 -8.89
C LEU A 546 2.29 -24.95 -7.59
N GLY A 547 3.25 -25.78 -7.17
CA GLY A 547 4.12 -25.50 -6.04
C GLY A 547 4.96 -24.24 -6.24
N ALA A 548 5.41 -23.96 -7.46
CA ALA A 548 6.13 -22.73 -7.79
C ALA A 548 5.21 -21.50 -7.70
N CYS A 549 3.93 -21.63 -8.07
CA CYS A 549 2.95 -20.57 -7.87
C CYS A 549 2.69 -20.31 -6.38
N SER A 550 2.55 -21.37 -5.57
CA SER A 550 2.40 -21.25 -4.11
C SER A 550 3.58 -20.46 -3.50
N ASP A 551 4.82 -20.77 -3.90
CA ASP A 551 6.01 -20.05 -3.44
C ASP A 551 5.91 -18.53 -3.73
N VAL A 552 5.52 -18.16 -4.95
CA VAL A 552 5.31 -16.75 -5.32
C VAL A 552 4.20 -16.10 -4.49
N LEU A 553 3.05 -16.77 -4.33
CA LEU A 553 1.90 -16.21 -3.61
C LEU A 553 2.22 -15.92 -2.13
N TRP A 554 2.98 -16.80 -1.48
CA TRP A 554 3.42 -16.59 -0.10
C TRP A 554 4.43 -15.43 0.03
N MET A 555 5.34 -15.26 -0.93
CA MET A 555 6.22 -14.08 -0.97
C MET A 555 5.45 -12.79 -1.23
N LEU A 556 4.53 -12.79 -2.20
CA LEU A 556 3.67 -11.64 -2.48
C LEU A 556 2.80 -11.27 -1.28
N ARG A 557 2.29 -12.24 -0.51
CA ARG A 557 1.58 -11.98 0.75
C ARG A 557 2.43 -11.19 1.76
N ARG A 558 3.75 -11.42 1.79
CA ARG A 558 4.69 -10.71 2.69
C ARG A 558 5.11 -9.34 2.14
N LEU A 559 5.16 -9.17 0.82
CA LEU A 559 5.69 -7.98 0.15
C LEU A 559 4.61 -6.94 -0.24
N MET A 560 3.41 -7.38 -0.60
CA MET A 560 2.34 -6.57 -1.19
C MET A 560 1.32 -6.08 -0.14
N PRO A 561 0.52 -5.04 -0.46
CA PRO A 561 -0.57 -4.58 0.40
C PRO A 561 -1.55 -5.71 0.77
N HIS A 562 -2.12 -5.60 1.97
CA HIS A 562 -3.11 -6.55 2.48
C HIS A 562 -4.28 -6.70 1.49
N GLY A 563 -4.62 -7.95 1.17
CA GLY A 563 -5.67 -8.28 0.20
C GLY A 563 -5.19 -8.54 -1.23
N THR A 564 -3.91 -8.28 -1.55
CA THR A 564 -3.34 -8.60 -2.87
C THR A 564 -3.27 -10.10 -3.13
N ALA A 565 -2.72 -10.85 -2.16
CA ALA A 565 -2.64 -12.31 -2.18
C ALA A 565 -3.10 -12.82 -0.81
N ARG A 566 -4.38 -13.17 -0.70
CA ARG A 566 -5.02 -13.54 0.57
C ARG A 566 -5.32 -15.05 0.58
N PRO A 567 -4.73 -15.84 1.49
CA PRO A 567 -5.09 -17.23 1.64
C PRO A 567 -6.49 -17.35 2.28
N ILE A 568 -7.33 -18.19 1.70
CA ILE A 568 -8.61 -18.64 2.26
C ILE A 568 -8.43 -19.98 2.97
N MET A 569 -7.69 -20.88 2.31
CA MET A 569 -7.37 -22.22 2.82
C MET A 569 -5.90 -22.49 2.54
N GLY A 570 -5.23 -23.13 3.48
CA GLY A 570 -3.81 -23.43 3.40
C GLY A 570 -3.00 -22.56 4.36
N GLU A 571 -2.05 -23.20 5.01
CA GLU A 571 -1.07 -22.59 5.90
C GLU A 571 0.35 -22.96 5.45
N ARG A 572 1.28 -22.06 5.74
CA ARG A 572 2.71 -22.26 5.54
C ARG A 572 3.44 -21.98 6.85
N LYS A 573 3.98 -23.05 7.44
CA LYS A 573 4.71 -23.05 8.72
C LYS A 573 6.03 -23.80 8.55
N LEU A 574 6.91 -23.71 9.53
CA LEU A 574 8.21 -24.37 9.46
C LEU A 574 7.99 -25.89 9.41
N GLY A 575 8.51 -26.54 8.37
CA GLY A 575 8.37 -28.00 8.17
C GLY A 575 6.99 -28.46 7.66
N GLU A 576 5.99 -27.59 7.61
CA GLU A 576 4.63 -27.92 7.19
C GLU A 576 4.23 -27.14 5.94
N ARG A 577 3.75 -27.88 4.94
CA ARG A 577 3.17 -27.30 3.72
C ARG A 577 1.84 -27.93 3.43
N SER A 578 0.88 -27.07 3.11
CA SER A 578 -0.43 -27.51 2.65
C SER A 578 -0.29 -28.18 1.28
N ILE A 579 -0.98 -29.31 1.07
CA ILE A 579 -1.03 -29.99 -0.22
C ILE A 579 -2.06 -29.33 -1.15
N GLN A 580 -3.07 -28.69 -0.55
CA GLN A 580 -4.08 -27.91 -1.24
C GLN A 580 -4.18 -26.52 -0.63
N GLU A 581 -4.31 -25.50 -1.47
CA GLU A 581 -4.46 -24.11 -1.07
C GLU A 581 -5.58 -23.42 -1.86
N SER A 582 -6.24 -22.44 -1.26
CA SER A 582 -7.21 -21.56 -1.91
C SER A 582 -6.86 -20.11 -1.62
N TRP A 583 -6.86 -19.29 -2.66
CA TRP A 583 -6.42 -17.90 -2.59
C TRP A 583 -7.41 -16.95 -3.25
N ASP A 584 -7.55 -15.76 -2.70
CA ASP A 584 -8.12 -14.59 -3.36
C ASP A 584 -6.96 -13.68 -3.81
N LEU A 585 -6.87 -13.44 -5.13
CA LEU A 585 -5.79 -12.70 -5.79
C LEU A 585 -6.33 -11.42 -6.43
N ALA A 586 -5.71 -10.28 -6.14
CA ALA A 586 -6.11 -8.96 -6.63
C ALA A 586 -4.94 -8.17 -7.23
N LEU A 587 -4.08 -8.85 -8.00
CA LEU A 587 -2.86 -8.27 -8.59
C LEU A 587 -3.16 -7.11 -9.55
N GLY A 588 -4.16 -7.23 -10.41
CA GLY A 588 -4.57 -6.14 -11.31
C GLY A 588 -5.13 -4.92 -10.58
N THR A 589 -5.68 -5.11 -9.37
CA THR A 589 -6.13 -4.00 -8.50
C THR A 589 -4.93 -3.28 -7.87
N HIS A 590 -3.89 -4.03 -7.48
CA HIS A 590 -2.68 -3.51 -6.85
C HIS A 590 -1.49 -3.46 -7.82
N GLN A 591 -1.75 -3.20 -9.11
CA GLN A 591 -0.71 -3.24 -10.16
C GLN A 591 0.40 -2.21 -9.89
N ARG A 592 0.06 -1.02 -9.37
CA ARG A 592 1.05 -0.02 -8.94
C ARG A 592 2.04 -0.58 -7.92
N ALA A 593 1.55 -1.18 -6.84
CA ALA A 593 2.42 -1.74 -5.81
C ALA A 593 3.35 -2.83 -6.36
N LEU A 594 2.87 -3.61 -7.35
CA LEU A 594 3.71 -4.62 -8.02
C LEU A 594 4.78 -3.99 -8.91
N ILE A 595 4.46 -2.89 -9.59
CA ILE A 595 5.41 -2.11 -10.39
C ILE A 595 6.47 -1.48 -9.48
N GLU A 596 6.06 -0.90 -8.34
CA GLU A 596 6.96 -0.28 -7.36
C GLU A 596 7.91 -1.29 -6.69
N LEU A 597 7.49 -2.55 -6.51
CA LEU A 597 8.44 -3.61 -6.09
C LEU A 597 9.58 -3.78 -7.10
N GLY A 598 9.32 -3.56 -8.38
CA GLY A 598 10.34 -3.59 -9.43
C GLY A 598 11.38 -2.48 -9.30
N TYR A 599 11.11 -1.44 -8.51
CA TYR A 599 12.10 -0.42 -8.20
C TYR A 599 13.05 -0.83 -7.06
N GLU A 600 12.65 -1.75 -6.20
CA GLU A 600 13.48 -2.23 -5.10
C GLU A 600 14.48 -3.31 -5.57
N GLY A 601 14.15 -4.09 -6.61
CA GLY A 601 15.02 -5.14 -7.11
C GLY A 601 14.51 -5.83 -8.38
N VAL A 602 15.31 -6.74 -8.93
CA VAL A 602 15.00 -7.42 -10.20
C VAL A 602 14.19 -8.70 -10.03
N SER A 603 14.13 -9.27 -8.82
CA SER A 603 13.29 -10.42 -8.47
C SER A 603 12.61 -10.27 -7.10
N ILE A 604 11.47 -10.94 -6.91
CA ILE A 604 10.74 -10.94 -5.63
C ILE A 604 11.57 -11.51 -4.47
N GLU A 605 12.44 -12.49 -4.76
CA GLU A 605 13.33 -13.08 -3.78
C GLU A 605 14.37 -12.06 -3.29
N GLN A 606 14.95 -11.28 -4.21
CA GLN A 606 15.93 -10.24 -3.87
C GLN A 606 15.29 -9.14 -3.02
N VAL A 607 14.10 -8.66 -3.42
CA VAL A 607 13.37 -7.64 -2.66
C VAL A 607 13.03 -8.15 -1.26
N LEU A 608 12.58 -9.39 -1.15
CA LEU A 608 12.33 -10.00 0.16
C LEU A 608 13.62 -10.11 0.99
N GLU A 609 14.73 -10.60 0.44
CA GLU A 609 16.02 -10.66 1.13
C GLU A 609 16.46 -9.28 1.65
N GLN A 610 16.35 -8.24 0.82
CA GLN A 610 16.69 -6.87 1.21
C GLN A 610 15.80 -6.33 2.33
N ARG A 611 14.48 -6.52 2.23
CA ARG A 611 13.54 -6.08 3.29
C ARG A 611 13.79 -6.82 4.61
N LEU A 612 14.06 -8.13 4.56
CA LEU A 612 14.42 -8.90 5.76
C LEU A 612 15.72 -8.40 6.40
N ARG A 613 16.76 -8.09 5.61
CA ARG A 613 17.98 -7.45 6.12
C ARG A 613 17.68 -6.09 6.74
N ARG A 614 16.91 -5.24 6.06
CA ARG A 614 16.54 -3.91 6.59
C ARG A 614 15.81 -4.01 7.93
N ASP A 615 14.85 -4.94 8.04
CA ASP A 615 14.11 -5.19 9.27
C ASP A 615 15.05 -5.66 10.41
N ALA A 616 16.04 -6.51 10.10
CA ALA A 616 16.97 -7.08 11.07
C ALA A 616 18.13 -6.17 11.51
N TYR A 617 18.62 -5.30 10.61
CA TYR A 617 19.72 -4.37 10.87
C TYR A 617 19.24 -2.96 11.22
N GLY A 618 17.93 -2.74 11.28
CA GLY A 618 17.34 -1.47 11.69
C GLY A 618 17.74 -1.06 13.13
N PRO A 619 17.82 0.25 13.43
CA PRO A 619 18.29 0.74 14.73
C PRO A 619 17.36 0.38 15.91
N ARG A 620 16.10 0.07 15.61
CA ARG A 620 15.07 -0.34 16.59
C ARG A 620 14.72 -1.84 16.49
N ALA A 621 15.54 -2.64 15.80
CA ALA A 621 15.30 -4.06 15.65
C ALA A 621 15.44 -4.78 17.00
N THR A 622 14.41 -5.54 17.39
CA THR A 622 14.44 -6.42 18.57
C THR A 622 14.78 -7.84 18.14
N THR A 623 15.23 -8.68 19.07
CA THR A 623 15.52 -10.10 18.82
C THR A 623 14.32 -10.82 18.23
N ALA A 624 13.11 -10.48 18.69
CA ALA A 624 11.87 -11.02 18.15
C ALA A 624 11.69 -10.71 16.65
N VAL A 625 11.99 -9.48 16.22
CA VAL A 625 11.94 -9.06 14.82
C VAL A 625 13.00 -9.77 13.99
N VAL A 626 14.24 -9.88 14.49
CA VAL A 626 15.31 -10.58 13.77
C VAL A 626 14.99 -12.07 13.62
N LEU A 627 14.49 -12.74 14.66
CA LEU A 627 14.06 -14.14 14.59
C LEU A 627 12.88 -14.32 13.64
N ALA A 628 11.98 -13.35 13.54
CA ALA A 628 10.92 -13.35 12.53
C ALA A 628 11.51 -13.32 11.12
N ALA A 629 12.57 -12.52 10.90
CA ALA A 629 13.26 -12.48 9.62
C ALA A 629 14.01 -13.78 9.30
N VAL A 630 14.59 -14.46 10.30
CA VAL A 630 15.17 -15.81 10.15
C VAL A 630 14.12 -16.83 9.73
N GLU A 631 12.95 -16.80 10.39
CA GLU A 631 11.82 -17.66 10.06
C GLU A 631 11.31 -17.40 8.64
N ASP A 632 11.09 -16.13 8.25
CA ASP A 632 10.66 -15.74 6.89
C ASP A 632 11.71 -16.14 5.82
N ALA A 633 13.01 -15.96 6.10
CA ALA A 633 14.09 -16.41 5.21
C ALA A 633 14.10 -17.93 5.01
N THR A 634 13.79 -18.68 6.06
CA THR A 634 13.68 -20.15 6.02
C THR A 634 12.42 -20.61 5.29
N LEU A 635 11.28 -19.95 5.56
CA LEU A 635 9.97 -20.30 5.01
C LEU A 635 9.82 -19.97 3.53
N TYR A 636 10.15 -18.74 3.15
CA TYR A 636 9.85 -18.20 1.83
C TYR A 636 11.03 -18.35 0.87
N LEU A 637 12.23 -17.94 1.29
CA LEU A 637 13.43 -17.98 0.44
C LEU A 637 14.15 -19.33 0.48
N ARG A 638 13.94 -20.12 1.54
CA ARG A 638 14.68 -21.37 1.80
C ARG A 638 16.20 -21.17 1.76
N SER A 639 16.66 -19.98 2.17
CA SER A 639 18.06 -19.58 2.09
C SER A 639 18.75 -19.86 3.42
N ARG A 640 19.50 -20.97 3.48
CA ARG A 640 20.31 -21.31 4.67
C ARG A 640 21.32 -20.22 5.01
N ARG A 641 22.01 -19.70 3.99
CA ARG A 641 23.02 -18.64 4.15
C ARG A 641 22.42 -17.40 4.82
N LEU A 642 21.26 -16.94 4.36
CA LEU A 642 20.60 -15.75 4.92
C LEU A 642 20.06 -16.03 6.33
N ALA A 643 19.47 -17.21 6.56
CA ALA A 643 19.01 -17.61 7.89
C ALA A 643 20.17 -17.65 8.90
N ASP A 644 21.35 -18.13 8.50
CA ASP A 644 22.54 -18.18 9.36
C ASP A 644 23.12 -16.77 9.63
N GLU A 645 23.14 -15.91 8.62
CA GLU A 645 23.53 -14.49 8.73
C GLU A 645 22.61 -13.75 9.72
N LEU A 646 21.30 -13.82 9.50
CA LEU A 646 20.29 -13.19 10.36
C LEU A 646 20.23 -13.82 11.76
N GLY A 647 20.49 -15.12 11.88
CA GLY A 647 20.58 -15.82 13.15
C GLY A 647 21.77 -15.35 14.00
N THR A 648 22.91 -15.09 13.35
CA THR A 648 24.06 -14.45 14.00
C THR A 648 23.72 -13.02 14.44
N ARG A 649 22.97 -12.27 13.63
CA ARG A 649 22.47 -10.95 14.03
C ARG A 649 21.52 -11.02 15.23
N ALA A 650 20.65 -12.03 15.30
CA ALA A 650 19.74 -12.21 16.43
C ALA A 650 20.50 -12.41 17.75
N LEU A 651 21.64 -13.10 17.72
CA LEU A 651 22.54 -13.28 18.86
C LEU A 651 23.11 -11.94 19.36
N GLU A 652 23.55 -11.08 18.44
CA GLU A 652 24.07 -9.75 18.76
C GLU A 652 23.00 -8.87 19.42
N VAL A 653 21.80 -8.86 18.84
CA VAL A 653 20.67 -8.07 19.36
C VAL A 653 20.24 -8.57 20.73
N LEU A 654 20.11 -9.89 20.94
CA LEU A 654 19.76 -10.48 22.23
C LEU A 654 20.76 -10.10 23.33
N SER A 655 22.05 -10.11 23.01
CA SER A 655 23.10 -9.77 23.97
C SER A 655 23.07 -8.30 24.39
N ALA A 656 22.57 -7.42 23.52
CA ALA A 656 22.45 -5.99 23.73
C ALA A 656 21.11 -5.57 24.36
N GLU A 657 20.06 -6.38 24.22
CA GLU A 657 18.76 -6.13 24.82
C GLU A 657 18.87 -6.04 26.35
N ARG A 658 18.15 -5.09 26.95
CA ARG A 658 18.08 -4.92 28.41
C ARG A 658 16.67 -5.13 28.94
N THR A 659 15.67 -5.09 28.06
CA THR A 659 14.27 -5.33 28.40
C THR A 659 13.87 -6.75 28.04
N VAL A 660 12.75 -7.21 28.60
CA VAL A 660 12.22 -8.56 28.36
C VAL A 660 10.93 -8.51 27.54
N ASP A 661 10.68 -7.39 26.86
CA ASP A 661 9.41 -7.13 26.17
C ASP A 661 9.11 -8.17 25.09
N GLY A 662 10.15 -8.53 24.34
CA GLY A 662 10.08 -9.52 23.27
C GLY A 662 10.14 -10.97 23.73
N ALA A 663 10.34 -11.27 25.02
CA ALA A 663 10.60 -12.63 25.51
C ALA A 663 9.55 -13.68 25.09
N PRO A 664 8.22 -13.40 25.12
CA PRO A 664 7.21 -14.34 24.62
C PRO A 664 7.40 -14.71 23.15
N GLU A 665 7.68 -13.72 22.30
CA GLU A 665 7.83 -13.93 20.86
C GLU A 665 9.17 -14.58 20.52
N VAL A 666 10.25 -14.22 21.23
CA VAL A 666 11.55 -14.89 21.15
C VAL A 666 11.42 -16.37 21.48
N LEU A 667 10.76 -16.71 22.60
CA LEU A 667 10.52 -18.09 23.00
C LEU A 667 9.76 -18.87 21.93
N ARG A 668 8.64 -18.32 21.44
CA ARG A 668 7.78 -18.96 20.46
C ARG A 668 8.55 -19.28 19.17
N ARG A 669 9.30 -18.31 18.64
CA ARG A 669 10.06 -18.46 17.39
C ARG A 669 11.25 -19.39 17.52
N VAL A 670 12.05 -19.27 18.57
CA VAL A 670 13.21 -20.14 18.79
C VAL A 670 12.79 -21.59 19.00
N ARG A 671 11.71 -21.85 19.75
CA ARG A 671 11.15 -23.21 19.87
C ARG A 671 10.74 -23.77 18.50
N GLY A 672 10.06 -22.98 17.67
CA GLY A 672 9.67 -23.37 16.32
C GLY A 672 10.88 -23.69 15.42
N LEU A 673 11.88 -22.80 15.41
CA LEU A 673 13.11 -22.97 14.63
C LEU A 673 13.92 -24.18 15.10
N LEU A 674 14.06 -24.38 16.41
CA LEU A 674 14.75 -25.56 16.97
C LEU A 674 14.04 -26.86 16.61
N ALA A 675 12.71 -26.91 16.73
CA ALA A 675 11.94 -28.08 16.33
C ALA A 675 12.13 -28.38 14.83
N TYR A 676 12.11 -27.35 13.99
CA TYR A 676 12.36 -27.46 12.56
C TYR A 676 13.78 -28.00 12.27
N TYR A 677 14.84 -27.39 12.79
CA TYR A 677 16.21 -27.83 12.50
C TYR A 677 16.51 -29.24 13.05
N ARG A 678 15.98 -29.60 14.23
CA ARG A 678 16.17 -30.96 14.80
C ARG A 678 15.52 -32.06 13.98
N THR A 679 14.41 -31.74 13.29
CA THR A 679 13.69 -32.72 12.47
C THR A 679 14.20 -32.75 11.02
N GLY A 680 14.68 -31.62 10.52
CA GLY A 680 15.08 -31.45 9.12
C GLY A 680 16.58 -31.59 8.84
N GLU A 681 17.46 -31.43 9.84
CA GLU A 681 18.91 -31.43 9.65
C GLU A 681 19.64 -32.37 10.61
N PRO A 682 20.75 -33.01 10.16
CA PRO A 682 21.54 -33.91 10.99
C PRO A 682 22.32 -33.19 12.10
N VAL A 683 22.63 -31.91 11.92
CA VAL A 683 23.39 -31.07 12.86
C VAL A 683 22.72 -29.71 12.96
N LEU A 684 22.67 -29.16 14.17
CA LEU A 684 22.09 -27.84 14.42
C LEU A 684 22.96 -26.74 13.77
N PRO A 685 22.36 -25.66 13.26
CA PRO A 685 23.12 -24.50 12.80
C PRO A 685 23.94 -23.88 13.96
N PRO A 686 25.21 -23.48 13.74
CA PRO A 686 26.07 -22.94 14.79
C PRO A 686 25.51 -21.70 15.50
N TRP A 687 24.75 -20.87 14.79
CA TRP A 687 24.11 -19.70 15.38
C TRP A 687 23.02 -20.09 16.38
N VAL A 688 22.31 -21.20 16.17
CA VAL A 688 21.25 -21.68 17.08
C VAL A 688 21.86 -22.16 18.40
N GLU A 689 22.95 -22.92 18.32
CA GLU A 689 23.71 -23.36 19.49
C GLU A 689 24.22 -22.14 20.28
N SER A 690 24.81 -21.17 19.58
CA SER A 690 25.28 -19.92 20.17
C SER A 690 24.14 -19.10 20.78
N PHE A 691 23.00 -19.03 20.11
CA PHE A 691 21.81 -18.31 20.57
C PHE A 691 21.24 -18.94 21.85
N VAL A 692 21.14 -20.26 21.92
CA VAL A 692 20.67 -20.96 23.13
C VAL A 692 21.64 -20.74 24.29
N LYS A 693 22.94 -20.88 24.06
CA LYS A 693 23.97 -20.66 25.08
C LYS A 693 23.93 -19.23 25.64
N THR A 694 23.93 -18.24 24.76
CA THR A 694 23.92 -16.83 25.14
C THR A 694 22.58 -16.43 25.75
N GLY A 695 21.46 -16.86 25.17
CA GLY A 695 20.13 -16.59 25.69
C GLY A 695 19.90 -17.19 27.07
N TYR A 696 20.46 -18.38 27.35
CA TYR A 696 20.40 -19.00 28.66
C TYR A 696 21.13 -18.15 29.71
N ALA A 697 22.37 -17.73 29.44
CA ALA A 697 23.13 -16.86 30.34
C ALA A 697 22.45 -15.47 30.49
N HIS A 698 21.95 -14.93 29.39
CA HIS A 698 21.31 -13.62 29.32
C HIS A 698 20.03 -13.58 30.16
N TYR A 699 19.11 -14.52 29.95
CA TYR A 699 17.87 -14.56 30.73
C TYR A 699 18.10 -14.95 32.18
N CYS A 700 19.07 -15.82 32.52
CA CYS A 700 19.46 -16.02 33.92
C CYS A 700 19.91 -14.71 34.59
N THR A 701 20.60 -13.83 33.86
CA THR A 701 21.05 -12.53 34.40
C THR A 701 19.89 -11.55 34.60
N LEU A 702 18.92 -11.52 33.68
CA LEU A 702 17.78 -10.60 33.76
C LEU A 702 16.65 -11.08 34.69
N LEU A 703 16.57 -12.39 34.95
CA LEU A 703 15.45 -13.01 35.67
C LEU A 703 15.19 -12.36 37.05
N PRO A 704 16.19 -12.15 37.94
CA PRO A 704 15.93 -11.55 39.25
C PRO A 704 15.27 -10.16 39.16
N THR A 705 15.78 -9.31 38.25
CA THR A 705 15.24 -7.96 38.03
C THR A 705 13.84 -8.00 37.43
N ALA A 706 13.60 -8.87 36.45
CA ALA A 706 12.30 -9.03 35.79
C ALA A 706 11.19 -9.47 36.78
N PHE A 707 11.54 -10.21 37.84
CA PHE A 707 10.58 -10.57 38.90
C PHE A 707 10.15 -9.37 39.76
N THR A 708 10.98 -8.33 39.85
CA THR A 708 10.73 -7.14 40.69
C THR A 708 10.25 -5.91 39.91
N ASP A 709 10.53 -5.84 38.61
CA ASP A 709 10.23 -4.69 37.77
C ASP A 709 8.71 -4.54 37.54
N GLU A 710 8.12 -3.39 37.90
CA GLU A 710 6.67 -3.17 37.78
C GLU A 710 6.20 -3.11 36.32
N ASP A 711 7.07 -2.74 35.38
CA ASP A 711 6.75 -2.61 33.95
C ASP A 711 6.73 -3.98 33.23
N VAL A 712 7.21 -5.05 33.87
CA VAL A 712 7.28 -6.40 33.30
C VAL A 712 6.04 -7.23 33.65
N THR A 713 5.36 -7.76 32.65
CA THR A 713 4.18 -8.63 32.85
C THR A 713 4.55 -10.03 33.33
N ALA A 714 3.65 -10.69 34.07
CA ALA A 714 3.81 -12.10 34.46
C ALA A 714 3.99 -13.03 33.24
N GLY A 715 3.35 -12.74 32.11
CA GLY A 715 3.52 -13.47 30.86
C GLY A 715 4.95 -13.40 30.29
N GLN A 716 5.62 -12.25 30.41
CA GLN A 716 7.02 -12.10 29.98
C GLN A 716 7.97 -12.91 30.88
N VAL A 717 7.78 -12.86 32.21
CA VAL A 717 8.57 -13.68 33.15
C VAL A 717 8.35 -15.18 32.90
N ALA A 718 7.11 -15.59 32.66
CA ALA A 718 6.78 -16.97 32.31
C ALA A 718 7.46 -17.41 31.00
N ALA A 719 7.55 -16.53 30.00
CA ALA A 719 8.27 -16.82 28.76
C ALA A 719 9.79 -16.93 28.97
N MET A 720 10.39 -16.10 29.81
CA MET A 720 11.82 -16.25 30.18
C MET A 720 12.08 -17.60 30.83
N LEU A 721 11.29 -17.97 31.85
CA LEU A 721 11.37 -19.27 32.49
C LEU A 721 11.13 -20.41 31.48
N GLY A 722 10.20 -20.21 30.55
CA GLY A 722 9.90 -21.16 29.49
C GLY A 722 11.06 -21.35 28.52
N PHE A 723 11.83 -20.31 28.25
CA PHE A 723 13.08 -20.40 27.51
C PHE A 723 14.11 -21.20 28.31
N LEU A 724 14.35 -20.80 29.57
CA LEU A 724 15.38 -21.39 30.42
C LEU A 724 15.16 -22.89 30.63
N PHE A 725 13.97 -23.30 31.08
CA PHE A 725 13.66 -24.72 31.28
C PHE A 725 13.52 -25.49 29.97
N GLY A 726 12.94 -24.87 28.93
CA GLY A 726 12.74 -25.54 27.64
C GLY A 726 14.05 -25.80 26.88
N MET A 727 15.07 -24.96 27.11
CA MET A 727 16.37 -25.04 26.45
C MET A 727 17.47 -25.62 27.33
N GLU A 728 17.21 -25.89 28.61
CA GLU A 728 18.18 -26.31 29.62
C GLU A 728 19.05 -27.48 29.12
N GLY A 729 18.44 -28.59 28.67
CA GLY A 729 19.18 -29.76 28.24
C GLY A 729 20.18 -29.47 27.10
N LEU A 730 19.80 -28.60 26.14
CA LEU A 730 20.70 -28.17 25.08
C LEU A 730 21.78 -27.21 25.61
N ALA A 731 21.40 -26.25 26.45
CA ALA A 731 22.33 -25.30 27.04
C ALA A 731 23.43 -26.00 27.86
N LEU A 732 23.07 -26.99 28.68
CA LEU A 732 24.02 -27.79 29.46
C LEU A 732 24.98 -28.57 28.57
N SER A 733 24.49 -29.16 27.47
CA SER A 733 25.35 -29.85 26.50
C SER A 733 26.36 -28.92 25.81
N LEU A 734 26.07 -27.61 25.75
CA LEU A 734 26.93 -26.56 25.19
C LEU A 734 27.84 -25.88 26.25
N GLY A 735 27.84 -26.42 27.48
CA GLY A 735 28.69 -26.00 28.58
C GLY A 735 28.12 -24.88 29.46
N CYS A 736 26.81 -24.64 29.44
CA CYS A 736 26.16 -23.81 30.46
C CYS A 736 26.11 -24.55 31.80
N ASP A 737 26.04 -23.80 32.89
CA ASP A 737 25.95 -24.34 34.25
C ASP A 737 24.52 -24.16 34.80
N ARG A 738 23.92 -25.26 35.28
CA ARG A 738 22.60 -25.26 35.92
C ARG A 738 22.58 -24.38 37.17
N ALA A 739 23.71 -24.25 37.87
CA ALA A 739 23.82 -23.41 39.06
C ALA A 739 23.48 -21.93 38.78
N GLN A 740 23.69 -21.44 37.54
CA GLN A 740 23.32 -20.08 37.16
C GLN A 740 21.80 -19.85 37.24
N LEU A 741 21.01 -20.83 36.80
CA LEU A 741 19.55 -20.77 36.84
C LEU A 741 19.04 -20.90 38.27
N GLU A 742 19.60 -21.83 39.05
CA GLU A 742 19.24 -22.02 40.46
C GLU A 742 19.50 -20.75 41.29
N LEU A 743 20.67 -20.11 41.08
CA LEU A 743 21.00 -18.84 41.69
C LEU A 743 20.08 -17.70 41.25
N ALA A 744 19.76 -17.62 39.95
CA ALA A 744 18.85 -16.60 39.42
C ALA A 744 17.46 -16.71 40.06
N VAL A 745 16.89 -17.92 40.11
CA VAL A 745 15.58 -18.18 40.74
C VAL A 745 15.64 -17.92 42.26
N ALA A 746 16.74 -18.28 42.93
CA ALA A 746 16.91 -18.00 44.36
C ALA A 746 17.02 -16.50 44.68
N GLN A 747 17.50 -15.69 43.74
CA GLN A 747 17.63 -14.24 43.87
C GLN A 747 16.35 -13.48 43.51
N SER A 748 15.43 -14.10 42.77
CA SER A 748 14.13 -13.51 42.42
C SER A 748 13.24 -13.31 43.65
N ARG A 749 12.81 -12.07 43.89
CA ARG A 749 11.95 -11.69 45.03
C ARG A 749 10.72 -10.90 44.56
N PRO A 750 9.67 -11.57 44.06
CA PRO A 750 8.47 -10.88 43.59
C PRO A 750 7.75 -10.17 44.74
N THR A 751 7.14 -9.03 44.42
CA THR A 751 6.31 -8.24 45.33
C THR A 751 4.82 -8.44 45.08
N ASP A 752 4.45 -8.99 43.92
CA ASP A 752 3.07 -9.21 43.51
C ASP A 752 2.67 -10.71 43.51
N PRO A 753 1.36 -11.00 43.65
CA PRO A 753 0.83 -12.37 43.64
C PRO A 753 1.12 -13.21 42.38
N GLU A 754 1.07 -12.61 41.19
CA GLU A 754 1.19 -13.36 39.92
C GLU A 754 2.60 -13.90 39.77
N ARG A 755 3.60 -13.04 39.99
CA ARG A 755 5.01 -13.45 39.93
C ARG A 755 5.41 -14.34 41.11
N THR A 756 4.76 -14.19 42.27
CA THR A 756 4.96 -15.14 43.38
C THR A 756 4.53 -16.56 43.00
N ALA A 757 3.39 -16.72 42.33
CA ALA A 757 2.96 -18.03 41.81
C ALA A 757 3.93 -18.59 40.76
N LEU A 758 4.45 -17.75 39.86
CA LEU A 758 5.48 -18.15 38.89
C LEU A 758 6.78 -18.60 39.55
N LEU A 759 7.22 -17.90 40.60
CA LEU A 759 8.40 -18.27 41.37
C LEU A 759 8.23 -19.64 42.03
N TRP A 760 7.07 -19.90 42.65
CA TRP A 760 6.80 -21.20 43.24
C TRP A 760 6.78 -22.32 42.20
N ALA A 761 6.19 -22.08 41.03
CA ALA A 761 6.23 -23.05 39.94
C ALA A 761 7.67 -23.33 39.46
N ALA A 762 8.51 -22.29 39.33
CA ALA A 762 9.93 -22.43 39.02
C ALA A 762 10.68 -23.24 40.10
N GLN A 763 10.40 -23.00 41.37
CA GLN A 763 10.97 -23.76 42.50
C GLN A 763 10.56 -25.24 42.48
N VAL A 764 9.32 -25.54 42.08
CA VAL A 764 8.88 -26.92 41.88
C VAL A 764 9.64 -27.59 40.74
N GLN A 765 9.80 -26.90 39.61
CA GLN A 765 10.55 -27.42 38.46
C GLN A 765 12.04 -27.66 38.79
N LEU A 766 12.62 -26.85 39.68
CA LEU A 766 14.00 -27.02 40.16
C LEU A 766 14.14 -28.03 41.31
N GLY A 767 13.04 -28.53 41.88
CA GLY A 767 13.08 -29.45 43.03
C GLY A 767 13.33 -28.79 44.39
N VAL A 768 13.29 -27.44 44.46
CA VAL A 768 13.45 -26.67 45.70
C VAL A 768 12.15 -26.67 46.53
N LEU A 769 11.00 -26.78 45.86
CA LEU A 769 9.67 -26.87 46.48
C LEU A 769 9.00 -28.16 46.02
N SER A 770 8.45 -28.95 46.92
CA SER A 770 7.66 -30.13 46.52
C SER A 770 6.26 -29.74 46.05
N ARG A 771 5.65 -30.59 45.22
CA ARG A 771 4.26 -30.40 44.79
C ARG A 771 3.26 -30.44 45.96
N ALA A 772 3.57 -31.18 47.02
CA ALA A 772 2.75 -31.25 48.23
C ALA A 772 2.79 -29.91 48.99
N GLU A 773 3.98 -29.35 49.19
CA GLU A 773 4.13 -28.02 49.81
C GLU A 773 3.49 -26.91 48.98
N LEU A 774 3.55 -26.99 47.64
CA LEU A 774 2.83 -26.06 46.77
C LEU A 774 1.31 -26.13 47.00
N ARG A 775 0.74 -27.34 47.10
CA ARG A 775 -0.69 -27.52 47.39
C ARG A 775 -1.06 -26.98 48.77
N GLU A 776 -0.23 -27.22 49.77
CA GLU A 776 -0.41 -26.68 51.12
C GLU A 776 -0.44 -25.15 51.11
N ARG A 777 0.55 -24.49 50.47
CA ARG A 777 0.57 -23.03 50.30
C ARG A 777 -0.68 -22.50 49.59
N CYS A 778 -1.13 -23.16 48.52
CA CYS A 778 -2.38 -22.80 47.85
C CYS A 778 -3.61 -22.92 48.77
N GLY A 779 -3.63 -23.93 49.64
CA GLY A 779 -4.65 -24.13 50.68
C GLY A 779 -4.62 -23.04 51.75
N GLU A 780 -3.43 -22.66 52.23
CA GLU A 780 -3.23 -21.58 53.21
C GLU A 780 -3.69 -20.22 52.67
N LEU A 781 -3.38 -19.91 51.40
CA LEU A 781 -3.85 -18.69 50.73
C LEU A 781 -5.38 -18.62 50.69
N LEU A 782 -6.05 -19.74 50.38
CA LEU A 782 -7.52 -19.84 50.37
C LEU A 782 -8.13 -19.75 51.77
N ALA A 783 -7.42 -20.23 52.80
CA ALA A 783 -7.88 -20.20 54.18
C ALA A 783 -7.73 -18.83 54.86
N ASN A 784 -6.93 -17.93 54.30
CA ASN A 784 -6.65 -16.60 54.87
C ASN A 784 -7.58 -15.51 54.29
N PRO A 785 -8.57 -15.00 55.04
CA PRO A 785 -9.55 -14.03 54.53
C PRO A 785 -8.93 -12.73 54.01
N MET A 786 -7.76 -12.35 54.50
CA MET A 786 -7.07 -11.11 54.08
C MET A 786 -6.39 -11.25 52.70
N VAL A 787 -6.12 -12.48 52.26
CA VAL A 787 -5.42 -12.78 51.00
C VAL A 787 -6.38 -13.22 49.90
N VAL A 788 -7.55 -13.75 50.27
CA VAL A 788 -8.61 -14.18 49.34
C VAL A 788 -8.90 -13.14 48.23
N PRO A 789 -9.02 -11.81 48.48
CA PRO A 789 -9.24 -10.84 47.40
C PRO A 789 -8.13 -10.81 46.32
N ALA A 790 -6.90 -11.18 46.66
CA ALA A 790 -5.76 -11.25 45.74
C ALA A 790 -5.58 -12.64 45.10
N TYR A 791 -6.34 -13.65 45.52
CA TYR A 791 -6.24 -15.03 45.01
C TYR A 791 -6.40 -15.19 43.49
N PRO A 792 -7.30 -14.45 42.80
CA PRO A 792 -7.39 -14.50 41.33
C PRO A 792 -6.07 -14.16 40.63
N ARG A 793 -5.25 -13.30 41.23
CA ARG A 793 -3.93 -12.94 40.70
C ARG A 793 -2.92 -14.08 40.86
N TYR A 794 -2.93 -14.82 41.98
CA TYR A 794 -2.16 -16.06 42.11
C TYR A 794 -2.58 -17.10 41.05
N LEU A 795 -3.89 -17.28 40.83
CA LEU A 795 -4.40 -18.17 39.78
C LEU A 795 -3.93 -17.75 38.39
N SER A 796 -3.96 -16.45 38.08
CA SER A 796 -3.40 -15.89 36.84
C SER A 796 -1.92 -16.28 36.66
N GLY A 797 -1.10 -16.09 37.69
CA GLY A 797 0.31 -16.48 37.68
C GLY A 797 0.53 -17.98 37.47
N PHE A 798 -0.29 -18.84 38.10
CA PHE A 798 -0.24 -20.29 37.89
C PHE A 798 -0.65 -20.72 36.47
N VAL A 799 -1.62 -20.03 35.87
CA VAL A 799 -1.99 -20.28 34.46
C VAL A 799 -0.81 -19.93 33.56
N HIS A 800 -0.16 -18.78 33.77
CA HIS A 800 1.07 -18.42 33.04
C HIS A 800 2.22 -19.42 33.29
N ALA A 801 2.31 -19.99 34.49
CA ALA A 801 3.32 -20.99 34.85
C ALA A 801 3.24 -22.29 34.02
N LEU A 802 2.12 -22.56 33.34
CA LEU A 802 1.99 -23.73 32.46
C LEU A 802 2.88 -23.64 31.21
N VAL A 803 3.32 -22.43 30.82
CA VAL A 803 4.28 -22.23 29.71
C VAL A 803 5.66 -22.81 30.06
N PRO A 804 6.26 -22.48 31.23
CA PRO A 804 7.49 -23.11 31.69
C PRO A 804 7.31 -24.51 32.30
N VAL A 805 6.20 -24.77 32.98
CA VAL A 805 5.99 -25.97 33.81
C VAL A 805 4.61 -26.60 33.52
N PRO A 806 4.43 -27.23 32.33
CA PRO A 806 3.14 -27.79 31.93
C PRO A 806 2.65 -28.92 32.85
N GLY A 807 3.57 -29.58 33.57
CA GLY A 807 3.25 -30.65 34.53
C GLY A 807 2.49 -30.20 35.79
N LEU A 808 2.23 -28.91 35.96
CA LEU A 808 1.41 -28.36 37.04
C LEU A 808 -0.08 -28.22 36.67
N ALA A 809 -0.49 -28.63 35.47
CA ALA A 809 -1.88 -28.47 35.00
C ALA A 809 -2.93 -29.02 35.98
N ASP A 810 -2.65 -30.18 36.59
CA ASP A 810 -3.52 -30.79 37.60
C ASP A 810 -3.60 -29.96 38.89
N VAL A 811 -2.49 -29.39 39.36
CA VAL A 811 -2.43 -28.49 40.53
C VAL A 811 -3.20 -27.20 40.27
N VAL A 812 -3.12 -26.66 39.04
CA VAL A 812 -3.91 -25.47 38.65
C VAL A 812 -5.40 -25.79 38.61
N VAL A 813 -5.80 -26.92 38.02
CA VAL A 813 -7.20 -27.39 38.02
C VAL A 813 -7.69 -27.60 39.45
N GLU A 814 -6.89 -28.21 40.31
CA GLU A 814 -7.17 -28.39 41.74
C GLU A 814 -7.35 -27.04 42.47
N ALA A 815 -6.44 -26.08 42.27
CA ALA A 815 -6.48 -24.77 42.92
C ALA A 815 -7.75 -23.99 42.52
N VAL A 816 -8.09 -23.98 41.23
CA VAL A 816 -9.34 -23.39 40.73
C VAL A 816 -10.55 -24.11 41.33
N SER A 817 -10.56 -25.44 41.32
CA SER A 817 -11.67 -26.25 41.84
C SER A 817 -11.89 -26.05 43.35
N ASN A 818 -10.81 -25.95 44.13
CA ASN A 818 -10.88 -25.68 45.57
C ASN A 818 -11.37 -24.26 45.87
N ALA A 819 -11.02 -23.26 45.05
CA ALA A 819 -11.51 -21.90 45.22
C ALA A 819 -13.03 -21.81 44.99
N PHE A 820 -13.52 -22.34 43.87
CA PHE A 820 -14.95 -22.35 43.54
C PHE A 820 -15.77 -23.27 44.46
N GLY A 821 -15.16 -24.33 45.01
CA GLY A 821 -15.84 -25.27 45.90
C GLY A 821 -15.88 -24.87 47.38
N ARG A 822 -15.12 -23.84 47.82
CA ARG A 822 -15.01 -23.44 49.24
C ARG A 822 -15.47 -22.01 49.53
N LEU A 823 -15.39 -21.11 48.55
CA LEU A 823 -15.71 -19.69 48.76
C LEU A 823 -17.20 -19.42 48.46
N PRO A 824 -17.86 -18.51 49.20
CA PRO A 824 -19.26 -18.18 48.97
C PRO A 824 -19.44 -17.23 47.78
N ASP A 825 -20.62 -17.26 47.14
CA ASP A 825 -20.96 -16.46 45.96
C ASP A 825 -20.63 -14.96 46.06
N PRO A 826 -20.84 -14.25 47.19
CA PRO A 826 -20.48 -12.83 47.31
C PRO A 826 -18.98 -12.55 47.12
N VAL A 827 -18.12 -13.55 47.31
CA VAL A 827 -16.67 -13.47 47.09
C VAL A 827 -16.30 -13.90 45.66
N LEU A 828 -16.96 -14.93 45.13
CA LEU A 828 -16.65 -15.48 43.80
C LEU A 828 -17.18 -14.63 42.64
N LEU A 829 -18.40 -14.08 42.74
CA LEU A 829 -19.02 -13.31 41.66
C LEU A 829 -18.18 -12.10 41.21
N PRO A 830 -17.55 -11.32 42.11
CA PRO A 830 -16.62 -10.25 41.74
C PRO A 830 -15.35 -10.73 40.99
N TRP A 831 -14.94 -11.99 41.11
CA TRP A 831 -13.74 -12.52 40.45
C TRP A 831 -13.95 -12.87 38.98
N LEU A 832 -15.19 -13.22 38.60
CA LEU A 832 -15.51 -13.75 37.26
C LEU A 832 -15.06 -12.83 36.12
N PRO A 833 -15.28 -11.49 36.17
CA PRO A 833 -14.79 -10.60 35.12
C PRO A 833 -13.27 -10.66 34.97
N THR A 834 -12.52 -10.58 36.08
CA THR A 834 -11.05 -10.61 36.08
C THR A 834 -10.52 -11.95 35.54
N LEU A 835 -11.05 -13.08 36.02
CA LEU A 835 -10.65 -14.40 35.54
C LEU A 835 -10.95 -14.59 34.05
N LEU A 836 -12.12 -14.13 33.56
CA LEU A 836 -12.48 -14.17 32.14
C LEU A 836 -11.57 -13.27 31.29
N THR A 837 -11.25 -12.06 31.74
CA THR A 837 -10.35 -11.15 31.02
C THR A 837 -8.94 -11.71 30.94
N THR A 838 -8.43 -12.28 32.04
CA THR A 838 -7.09 -12.89 32.09
C THR A 838 -7.00 -14.12 31.17
N LEU A 839 -8.00 -15.01 31.21
CA LEU A 839 -8.03 -16.20 30.35
C LEU A 839 -8.14 -15.83 28.86
N ARG A 840 -8.90 -14.77 28.52
CA ARG A 840 -9.02 -14.28 27.14
C ARG A 840 -7.76 -13.57 26.63
N ALA A 841 -7.07 -12.79 27.46
CA ALA A 841 -5.97 -11.94 27.04
C ALA A 841 -4.60 -12.64 27.04
N GLY A 842 -4.37 -13.62 27.94
CA GLY A 842 -3.03 -14.19 28.17
C GLY A 842 -2.92 -15.72 28.17
N ALA A 843 -4.04 -16.46 28.04
CA ALA A 843 -4.06 -17.91 28.20
C ALA A 843 -4.97 -18.66 27.21
N ALA A 844 -5.41 -18.01 26.12
CA ALA A 844 -6.25 -18.67 25.11
C ALA A 844 -5.59 -19.94 24.54
N ASP A 845 -4.26 -19.92 24.35
CA ASP A 845 -3.47 -21.07 23.89
C ASP A 845 -3.28 -22.17 24.94
N LEU A 846 -3.49 -21.84 26.23
CA LEU A 846 -3.34 -22.77 27.37
C LEU A 846 -4.70 -23.35 27.82
N ALA A 847 -5.81 -22.74 27.43
CA ALA A 847 -7.15 -23.25 27.72
C ALA A 847 -7.36 -24.70 27.26
N PRO A 848 -6.89 -25.15 26.07
CA PRO A 848 -7.02 -26.56 25.68
C PRO A 848 -6.32 -27.53 26.62
N LEU A 849 -5.19 -27.15 27.23
CA LEU A 849 -4.46 -27.98 28.20
C LEU A 849 -5.28 -28.12 29.49
N LEU A 850 -5.78 -27.00 30.03
CA LEU A 850 -6.60 -26.99 31.23
C LEU A 850 -7.94 -27.73 31.03
N ILE A 851 -8.59 -27.55 29.87
CA ILE A 851 -9.84 -28.25 29.53
C ILE A 851 -9.59 -29.75 29.42
N ARG A 852 -8.49 -30.16 28.79
CA ARG A 852 -8.11 -31.57 28.67
C ARG A 852 -7.86 -32.19 30.05
N GLU A 853 -7.14 -31.50 30.92
CA GLU A 853 -6.84 -31.98 32.27
C GLU A 853 -8.09 -32.00 33.14
N ALA A 854 -8.94 -30.97 33.07
CA ALA A 854 -10.25 -30.97 33.74
C ALA A 854 -11.14 -32.11 33.24
N GLY A 855 -11.19 -32.37 31.93
CA GLY A 855 -11.95 -33.48 31.36
C GLY A 855 -11.43 -34.87 31.78
N ARG A 856 -10.16 -34.98 32.15
CA ARG A 856 -9.57 -36.19 32.74
C ARG A 856 -9.96 -36.37 34.21
N ILE A 857 -10.10 -35.27 34.95
CA ILE A 857 -10.32 -35.24 36.40
C ILE A 857 -11.80 -35.38 36.76
N PHE A 858 -12.67 -34.60 36.11
CA PHE A 858 -14.09 -34.55 36.43
C PHE A 858 -14.87 -35.72 35.79
N PRO A 859 -15.95 -36.22 36.43
CA PRO A 859 -16.77 -37.27 35.85
C PRO A 859 -17.52 -36.77 34.61
N ALA A 860 -17.61 -37.61 33.58
CA ALA A 860 -18.24 -37.26 32.30
C ALA A 860 -19.78 -37.05 32.37
N ARG A 861 -20.43 -37.40 33.48
CA ARG A 861 -21.90 -37.32 33.67
C ARG A 861 -22.24 -36.57 34.95
N LEU A 862 -23.21 -35.66 34.88
CA LEU A 862 -23.66 -34.86 36.02
C LEU A 862 -24.13 -35.72 37.21
N THR A 863 -24.85 -36.80 36.96
CA THR A 863 -25.33 -37.72 38.01
C THR A 863 -24.22 -38.44 38.76
N ALA A 864 -23.00 -38.49 38.20
CA ALA A 864 -21.84 -39.07 38.86
C ALA A 864 -21.10 -38.06 39.74
N LEU A 865 -21.41 -36.76 39.65
CA LEU A 865 -20.77 -35.71 40.43
C LEU A 865 -21.15 -35.79 41.92
N ASP A 866 -22.40 -36.15 42.24
CA ASP A 866 -22.90 -36.24 43.63
C ASP A 866 -22.16 -37.30 44.47
N ALA A 867 -21.60 -38.33 43.84
CA ALA A 867 -20.82 -39.39 44.47
C ALA A 867 -19.32 -39.30 44.17
N TRP A 868 -18.87 -38.28 43.44
CA TRP A 868 -17.48 -38.13 43.02
C TRP A 868 -16.64 -37.46 44.11
N VAL A 869 -15.56 -38.14 44.49
CA VAL A 869 -14.53 -37.59 45.37
C VAL A 869 -13.38 -37.10 44.49
N PRO A 870 -12.97 -35.83 44.60
CA PRO A 870 -11.83 -35.35 43.83
C PRO A 870 -10.55 -36.12 44.17
N PRO A 871 -9.68 -36.43 43.20
CA PRO A 871 -8.46 -37.21 43.43
C PRO A 871 -7.52 -36.63 44.49
N TRP A 872 -7.55 -35.30 44.68
CA TRP A 872 -6.76 -34.59 45.70
C TRP A 872 -7.37 -34.62 47.12
N ARG A 873 -8.52 -35.27 47.31
CA ARG A 873 -9.12 -35.55 48.63
C ARG A 873 -9.03 -37.02 49.04
N GLU A 874 -8.63 -37.90 48.14
CA GLU A 874 -8.31 -39.27 48.49
C GLU A 874 -7.00 -39.25 49.29
N ALA A 875 -7.10 -39.47 50.61
CA ALA A 875 -5.90 -39.63 51.43
C ALA A 875 -5.14 -40.87 50.93
N PRO A 876 -3.81 -40.83 50.80
CA PRO A 876 -3.05 -42.05 50.54
C PRO A 876 -3.29 -43.01 51.69
N GLU A 877 -3.81 -44.21 51.42
CA GLU A 877 -3.89 -45.27 52.41
C GLU A 877 -2.47 -45.57 52.90
N ALA A 878 -2.15 -45.15 54.12
CA ALA A 878 -0.90 -45.52 54.79
C ALA A 878 -0.91 -47.04 55.01
N GLY A 879 -0.22 -47.79 54.14
CA GLY A 879 0.06 -49.21 54.32
C GLY A 879 -0.28 -50.16 53.18
N ALA A 880 -0.70 -49.70 52.01
CA ALA A 880 -0.77 -50.57 50.83
C ALA A 880 0.60 -50.58 50.10
N PRO A 881 1.16 -51.75 49.73
CA PRO A 881 2.36 -51.77 48.90
C PRO A 881 2.05 -51.03 47.60
N GLU A 882 2.91 -50.08 47.22
CA GLU A 882 2.81 -49.32 45.98
C GLU A 882 2.81 -50.28 44.78
N ALA A 883 1.62 -50.67 44.35
CA ALA A 883 1.40 -51.14 43.01
C ALA A 883 1.64 -49.92 42.10
N VAL A 884 2.85 -49.83 41.57
CA VAL A 884 3.28 -48.94 40.50
C VAL A 884 2.11 -48.77 39.52
N ARG A 885 1.43 -47.62 39.60
CA ARG A 885 0.43 -47.20 38.63
C ARG A 885 1.18 -46.88 37.33
N ALA A 886 1.47 -47.93 36.57
CA ALA A 886 1.81 -47.83 35.17
C ALA A 886 0.62 -47.19 34.44
N GLN A 887 0.66 -45.86 34.30
CA GLN A 887 -0.19 -45.18 33.35
C GLN A 887 0.24 -45.62 31.95
N ALA A 888 -0.72 -46.23 31.28
CA ALA A 888 -0.71 -46.62 29.88
C ALA A 888 -0.06 -45.55 28.97
N ALA A 889 1.22 -45.77 28.66
CA ALA A 889 1.71 -45.48 27.34
C ALA A 889 1.08 -46.52 26.40
N GLY A 890 0.18 -46.07 25.52
CA GLY A 890 -0.23 -46.85 24.37
C GLY A 890 1.01 -47.13 23.51
N GLY A 891 1.54 -48.36 23.61
CA GLY A 891 2.73 -48.79 22.86
C GLY A 891 3.59 -49.89 23.49
N GLY A 892 3.08 -50.66 24.46
CA GLY A 892 3.92 -51.56 25.27
C GLY A 892 4.29 -52.94 24.66
N ASN A 893 3.77 -53.35 23.51
CA ASN A 893 3.93 -54.74 23.04
C ASN A 893 4.98 -54.95 21.93
N ARG A 894 5.75 -53.93 21.55
CA ARG A 894 6.83 -54.07 20.53
C ARG A 894 8.25 -54.12 21.12
N GLY A 895 8.48 -53.48 22.28
CA GLY A 895 9.80 -53.49 22.93
C GLY A 895 10.20 -54.85 23.50
N ALA A 896 9.26 -55.54 24.16
CA ALA A 896 9.51 -56.87 24.73
C ALA A 896 9.83 -57.90 23.62
N ALA A 897 9.17 -57.84 22.47
CA ALA A 897 9.42 -58.73 21.35
C ALA A 897 10.87 -58.63 20.81
N LEU A 898 11.48 -57.44 20.86
CA LEU A 898 12.85 -57.22 20.39
C LEU A 898 13.88 -57.94 21.30
N LEU A 899 13.61 -58.00 22.60
CA LEU A 899 14.45 -58.67 23.60
C LEU A 899 14.41 -60.20 23.44
N PHE A 900 13.24 -60.77 23.14
CA PHE A 900 13.11 -62.19 22.80
C PHE A 900 13.72 -62.53 21.43
N THR A 901 13.78 -61.57 20.50
CA THR A 901 14.36 -61.78 19.15
C THR A 901 15.90 -61.70 19.17
N HIS A 902 16.48 -60.98 20.12
CA HIS A 902 17.94 -60.79 20.27
C HIS A 902 18.40 -60.95 21.74
N PRO A 903 18.37 -62.18 22.31
CA PRO A 903 18.58 -62.37 23.75
C PRO A 903 20.06 -62.29 24.20
N GLY A 904 21.02 -62.34 23.27
CA GLY A 904 22.43 -62.57 23.60
C GLY A 904 23.08 -61.58 24.58
N THR A 905 22.64 -60.31 24.61
CA THR A 905 23.15 -59.33 25.58
C THR A 905 22.61 -59.59 27.00
N LEU A 906 21.36 -60.04 27.09
CA LEU A 906 20.70 -60.35 28.36
C LEU A 906 21.10 -61.74 28.88
N ASP A 907 21.38 -62.70 28.00
CA ASP A 907 21.96 -63.99 28.37
C ASP A 907 23.35 -63.83 28.98
N ALA A 908 24.21 -62.99 28.37
CA ALA A 908 25.53 -62.68 28.92
C ALA A 908 25.46 -62.00 30.30
N ALA A 909 24.48 -61.13 30.51
CA ALA A 909 24.24 -60.50 31.81
C ALA A 909 23.70 -61.51 32.84
N ALA A 910 22.82 -62.43 32.42
CA ALA A 910 22.30 -63.49 33.27
C ALA A 910 23.40 -64.47 33.71
N GLU A 911 24.31 -64.84 32.81
CA GLU A 911 25.48 -65.68 33.12
C GLU A 911 26.42 -64.99 34.11
N LEU A 912 26.69 -63.68 33.92
CA LEU A 912 27.50 -62.88 34.85
C LEU A 912 26.88 -62.79 36.26
N LEU A 913 25.54 -62.81 36.34
CA LEU A 913 24.77 -62.72 37.59
C LEU A 913 24.38 -64.11 38.16
N GLY A 914 24.82 -65.21 37.53
CA GLY A 914 24.54 -66.58 37.98
C GLY A 914 23.05 -66.94 37.98
N CYS A 915 22.32 -66.50 36.94
CA CYS A 915 20.90 -66.79 36.74
C CYS A 915 20.73 -67.91 35.71
N ASP A 916 20.45 -69.13 36.18
CA ASP A 916 20.32 -70.32 35.33
C ASP A 916 18.90 -70.51 34.72
N GLY A 917 18.07 -69.46 34.73
CA GLY A 917 16.66 -69.52 34.30
C GLY A 917 16.50 -69.36 32.78
N SER A 918 15.61 -70.14 32.19
CA SER A 918 15.22 -69.97 30.77
C SER A 918 14.23 -68.83 30.58
N TRP A 919 14.30 -68.13 29.44
CA TRP A 919 13.31 -67.12 29.04
C TRP A 919 11.88 -67.67 29.07
N ALA A 920 11.00 -67.05 29.85
CA ALA A 920 9.58 -67.41 29.91
C ALA A 920 8.75 -66.46 29.04
N ALA A 921 7.92 -67.00 28.15
CA ALA A 921 6.96 -66.22 27.39
C ALA A 921 5.85 -65.68 28.31
N PRO A 922 5.28 -64.49 28.04
CA PRO A 922 4.23 -63.92 28.87
C PRO A 922 2.98 -64.79 28.83
N GLY A 923 2.71 -65.53 29.92
CA GLY A 923 1.46 -66.30 30.10
C GLY A 923 1.63 -67.77 30.53
N GLU A 924 2.84 -68.34 30.55
CA GLU A 924 3.06 -69.75 30.93
C GLU A 924 4.15 -69.88 32.00
N GLY A 925 3.79 -69.99 33.28
CA GLY A 925 4.71 -70.35 34.37
C GLY A 925 4.31 -69.79 35.76
N PRO A 926 4.58 -70.51 36.88
CA PRO A 926 4.01 -70.21 38.19
C PRO A 926 4.59 -68.95 38.84
N ALA A 927 3.78 -68.37 39.74
CA ALA A 927 3.87 -67.02 40.30
C ALA A 927 4.93 -66.83 41.41
N GLU A 928 6.21 -67.07 41.12
CA GLU A 928 7.30 -66.48 41.91
C GLU A 928 8.34 -65.80 41.00
N PRO A 929 8.60 -64.48 41.16
CA PRO A 929 9.61 -63.80 40.37
C PRO A 929 11.02 -64.26 40.78
N GLY A 930 11.63 -65.15 39.99
CA GLY A 930 13.00 -65.65 40.24
C GLY A 930 14.08 -64.55 40.36
N GLY A 931 13.81 -63.34 39.84
CA GLY A 931 14.70 -62.18 39.99
C GLY A 931 14.83 -61.65 41.42
N ALA A 932 13.87 -61.94 42.32
CA ALA A 932 13.96 -61.55 43.73
C ALA A 932 15.10 -62.26 44.48
N VAL A 933 15.64 -63.36 43.95
CA VAL A 933 16.83 -64.02 44.51
C VAL A 933 18.09 -63.15 44.33
N LEU A 934 18.15 -62.31 43.29
CA LEU A 934 19.30 -61.44 43.04
C LEU A 934 19.43 -60.31 44.06
N THR A 935 18.31 -59.78 44.58
CA THR A 935 18.35 -58.75 45.63
C THR A 935 18.84 -59.32 46.96
N ALA A 936 18.57 -60.61 47.23
CA ALA A 936 19.14 -61.32 48.38
C ALA A 936 20.63 -61.70 48.17
N ARG A 937 21.03 -62.00 46.93
CA ARG A 937 22.40 -62.43 46.59
C ARG A 937 23.38 -61.25 46.46
N HIS A 938 22.89 -60.06 46.08
CA HIS A 938 23.67 -58.83 45.92
C HIS A 938 23.03 -57.66 46.71
N PRO A 939 23.08 -57.71 48.06
CA PRO A 939 22.35 -56.76 48.91
C PRO A 939 22.86 -55.32 48.76
N ASP A 940 24.16 -55.12 48.51
CA ASP A 940 24.73 -53.78 48.30
C ASP A 940 24.20 -53.14 47.00
N THR A 941 24.02 -53.94 45.95
CA THR A 941 23.45 -53.49 44.68
C THR A 941 21.96 -53.23 44.81
N ALA A 942 21.22 -54.05 45.58
CA ALA A 942 19.81 -53.81 45.87
C ALA A 942 19.63 -52.49 46.63
N THR A 943 20.48 -52.22 47.63
CA THR A 943 20.45 -50.97 48.42
C THR A 943 20.81 -49.76 47.55
N ALA A 944 21.81 -49.90 46.67
CA ALA A 944 22.16 -48.85 45.71
C ALA A 944 21.04 -48.59 44.69
N TRP A 945 20.38 -49.64 44.19
CA TRP A 945 19.26 -49.51 43.27
C TRP A 945 18.02 -48.90 43.94
N GLU A 946 17.74 -49.26 45.20
CA GLU A 946 16.68 -48.67 46.01
C GLU A 946 16.94 -47.18 46.26
N SER A 947 18.20 -46.78 46.49
CA SER A 947 18.57 -45.36 46.59
C SER A 947 18.40 -44.59 45.28
N LEU A 948 18.52 -45.27 44.14
CA LEU A 948 18.38 -44.69 42.80
C LEU A 948 16.91 -44.58 42.37
N LEU A 949 16.07 -45.53 42.79
CA LEU A 949 14.61 -45.50 42.60
C LEU A 949 13.90 -44.57 43.58
N ALA A 950 14.36 -44.48 44.81
CA ALA A 950 13.83 -43.53 45.80
C ALA A 950 14.26 -42.08 45.52
N GLY A 951 15.24 -41.87 44.65
CA GLY A 951 15.70 -40.57 44.17
C GLY A 951 15.21 -40.18 42.76
N ALA A 952 14.36 -40.99 42.12
CA ALA A 952 13.84 -40.76 40.77
C ALA A 952 12.38 -40.32 40.75
#